data_AF-A0A3M1MT08-F1
#
_entry.id   AF-A0A3M1MT08-F1
#
_cell.length_a   1.000
_cell.length_b   1.000
_cell.length_c   1.000
_cell.angle_alpha   90.00
_cell.angle_beta   90.00
_cell.angle_gamma   90.00
#
_symmetry.space_group_name_H-M   'P 1'
#
loop_
_entity.id
_entity.type
_entity.pdbx_description
1 polymer ?
#
loop_
_entity_poly.entity_id
_entity_poly.type
_entity_poly.pdbx_seq_one_letter_code
_entity_poly.pdbx_strand_id
1 'polypeptide(L)'
;MGGLNPLGWRVFQKRQPLPPLPKKSPASSPDSPRNSAAHEAARWRRAILSNPALLLGTLLVLALGAVFLFGAQLAPHSPYTTQGLTIVDGEMHVPPFAPDAAHPWGTDVLGRDILSLILAGAQQTLLLAVLVTLARLALGTLLGMLAGWFRDSWLDRLLLGAVEVLAAFPTLLLGMVFILALGIREGVRPFLIALSLTGWGEVMQFVRAEVLKLRPRPFIESAQAAGAGTRRILERHVLPNLIPHMVSLAALEMGAVLMLLGELGFVGIFIGGGSFAELDIGGAPYHYSDVPEWAALLSNVRAYARAYPWTGVYPALAFFAAILGFNLFGEGVRRLMEDMGVRVARLFNKYTLAAGALALGAFLAWQGSTGEMAVYARQARLFDGQNALAYAAQLSAPEWQGRALGSQGLGASAEWIAAQFEALGLQPAGESSTYFQVRKRDFESLPQAPALRVDGRALTYRQDFVEFAGPYRNLGEAAGEVRLVTFGALRRVGTWNASYPALKGLDFGTDIVLVLSPWDVRYLQSVPHGGVLVVSDDPARMQQRLTLSAADPTTTLFGTGRTVGQDAPVVWISPETADALLAAGGLSLAEAQAKRDALGTDEIFQAALHTQAALSVPGEVVTKFPAPHVLGFLPGVSSSQFGGLDDHLLVVLAQYDAPPLAPGDAFLANANDNASGVAVMLELIRTLQESGYQPYRSILFVAYSGEGLEGGEPVRPRDVSKFLQAKPGFATAFTVDGIIELRGLGSGGELLLDVSGSQRLGQVFEQAARRMRLKARREEAPIDLSIVFEERSRYQGGDEAPQIGVYGPEWESVSRTPQDAPERLSAGALARFGRAVTLAVMTLGR
;
A
#
# COMPACT_ATOMS: atom_id res chain seq x y z
N MET A 1 -26.64 -84.65 -11.66
CA MET A 1 -28.09 -84.86 -11.77
C MET A 1 -28.68 -84.94 -10.37
N GLY A 2 -29.59 -84.00 -10.10
CA GLY A 2 -30.69 -83.91 -9.12
C GLY A 2 -30.80 -84.78 -7.86
N GLY A 3 -31.24 -84.13 -6.79
CA GLY A 3 -32.19 -84.68 -5.80
C GLY A 3 -31.61 -84.86 -4.40
N LEU A 4 -31.73 -83.84 -3.54
CA LEU A 4 -32.74 -83.73 -2.47
C LEU A 4 -32.52 -84.69 -1.29
N ASN A 5 -32.21 -84.14 -0.13
CA ASN A 5 -32.47 -84.79 1.16
C ASN A 5 -32.98 -83.75 2.18
N PRO A 6 -34.02 -84.05 2.98
CA PRO A 6 -34.76 -83.07 3.76
C PRO A 6 -34.27 -82.90 5.20
N LEU A 7 -34.81 -81.84 5.81
CA LEU A 7 -34.69 -81.40 7.20
C LEU A 7 -34.80 -82.51 8.26
N GLY A 8 -33.87 -82.47 9.23
CA GLY A 8 -33.99 -83.15 10.53
C GLY A 8 -33.46 -82.25 11.65
N TRP A 9 -34.36 -81.64 12.42
CA TRP A 9 -34.02 -80.84 13.60
C TRP A 9 -33.89 -81.71 14.85
N ARG A 10 -32.74 -81.54 15.52
CA ARG A 10 -32.47 -81.61 16.97
C ARG A 10 -32.70 -82.94 17.71
N VAL A 11 -31.57 -83.54 18.11
CA VAL A 11 -31.43 -84.27 19.38
C VAL A 11 -30.30 -83.62 20.17
N PHE A 12 -30.59 -83.28 21.42
CA PHE A 12 -29.66 -82.74 22.42
C PHE A 12 -28.48 -83.69 22.63
N GLN A 13 -27.26 -83.27 22.25
CA GLN A 13 -26.03 -83.89 22.72
C GLN A 13 -25.49 -83.15 23.96
N LYS A 14 -25.18 -83.96 24.97
CA LYS A 14 -24.61 -83.64 26.28
C LYS A 14 -23.51 -82.58 26.19
N ARG A 15 -23.58 -81.58 27.08
CA ARG A 15 -22.47 -80.66 27.38
C ARG A 15 -21.22 -81.48 27.74
N GLN A 16 -20.21 -81.45 26.89
CA GLN A 16 -18.85 -81.82 27.28
C GLN A 16 -18.36 -80.77 28.31
N PRO A 17 -17.78 -81.19 29.45
CA PRO A 17 -17.11 -80.24 30.34
C PRO A 17 -15.94 -79.61 29.61
N LEU A 18 -15.80 -78.28 29.74
CA LEU A 18 -14.69 -77.51 29.20
C LEU A 18 -13.34 -78.12 29.63
N PRO A 19 -12.32 -78.12 28.76
CA PRO A 19 -10.98 -78.54 29.14
C PRO A 19 -10.47 -77.68 30.32
N PRO A 20 -9.71 -78.25 31.26
CA PRO A 20 -9.15 -77.49 32.36
C PRO A 20 -8.29 -76.35 31.83
N LEU A 21 -8.46 -75.16 32.41
CA LEU A 21 -7.62 -73.99 32.12
C LEU A 21 -6.13 -74.40 32.15
N PRO A 22 -5.32 -73.94 31.19
CA PRO A 22 -3.90 -74.23 31.18
C PRO A 22 -3.30 -73.88 32.55
N LYS A 23 -2.56 -74.83 33.14
CA LYS A 23 -1.82 -74.61 34.39
C LYS A 23 -1.05 -73.30 34.25
N LYS A 24 -1.34 -72.37 35.16
CA LYS A 24 -0.62 -71.11 35.33
C LYS A 24 0.87 -71.45 35.33
N SER A 25 1.60 -71.06 34.29
CA SER A 25 3.06 -71.08 34.31
C SER A 25 3.52 -70.40 35.60
N PRO A 26 4.56 -70.90 36.27
CA PRO A 26 5.05 -70.26 37.49
C PRO A 26 5.24 -68.79 37.19
N ALA A 27 4.56 -67.94 37.97
CA ALA A 27 4.63 -66.50 37.81
C ALA A 27 6.11 -66.12 37.77
N SER A 28 6.56 -65.60 36.63
CA SER A 28 7.77 -64.79 36.60
C SER A 28 7.62 -63.78 37.74
N SER A 29 8.55 -63.83 38.68
CA SER A 29 8.69 -62.87 39.77
C SER A 29 8.35 -61.46 39.27
N PRO A 30 7.52 -60.68 39.97
CA PRO A 30 7.29 -59.29 39.58
C PRO A 30 8.62 -58.57 39.68
N ASP A 31 9.25 -58.33 38.52
CA ASP A 31 10.35 -57.38 38.41
C ASP A 31 9.90 -56.09 39.10
N SER A 32 10.71 -55.65 40.07
CA SER A 32 10.45 -54.41 40.81
C SER A 32 10.13 -53.26 39.83
N PRO A 33 9.25 -52.30 40.18
CA PRO A 33 8.91 -51.17 39.29
C PRO A 33 10.11 -50.31 38.85
N ARG A 34 11.29 -50.49 39.45
CA ARG A 34 12.56 -49.90 39.01
C ARG A 34 13.16 -50.60 37.77
N ASN A 35 12.97 -51.91 37.59
CA ASN A 35 13.45 -52.65 36.42
C ASN A 35 12.60 -52.34 35.18
N SER A 36 11.29 -52.15 35.31
CA SER A 36 10.41 -51.86 34.15
C SER A 36 10.69 -50.49 33.52
N ALA A 37 10.92 -49.45 34.32
CA ALA A 37 11.28 -48.12 33.84
C ALA A 37 12.67 -48.08 33.19
N ALA A 38 13.65 -48.82 33.74
CA ALA A 38 14.98 -48.93 33.17
C ALA A 38 14.98 -49.72 31.84
N HIS A 39 14.20 -50.80 31.74
CA HIS A 39 14.02 -51.55 30.50
C HIS A 39 13.25 -50.77 29.43
N GLU A 40 12.26 -49.94 29.82
CA GLU A 40 11.59 -49.03 28.90
C GLU A 40 12.53 -47.92 28.41
N ALA A 41 13.27 -47.26 29.30
CA ALA A 41 14.24 -46.23 28.92
C ALA A 41 15.36 -46.79 28.02
N ALA A 42 15.85 -48.01 28.30
CA ALA A 42 16.83 -48.69 27.46
C ALA A 42 16.26 -49.02 26.07
N ARG A 43 14.98 -49.38 25.98
CA ARG A 43 14.29 -49.63 24.70
C ARG A 43 14.12 -48.36 23.88
N TRP A 44 13.72 -47.25 24.50
CA TRP A 44 13.65 -45.93 23.87
C TRP A 44 15.01 -45.47 23.36
N ARG A 45 16.04 -45.54 24.21
CA ARG A 45 17.41 -45.18 23.81
C ARG A 45 17.90 -46.04 22.66
N ARG A 46 17.66 -47.36 22.71
CA ARG A 46 18.06 -48.26 21.62
C ARG A 46 17.33 -47.92 20.33
N ALA A 47 16.01 -47.73 20.36
CA ALA A 47 15.20 -47.39 19.18
C ALA A 47 15.60 -46.04 18.55
N ILE A 48 15.93 -45.03 19.38
CA ILE A 48 16.42 -43.74 18.90
C ILE A 48 17.82 -43.88 18.29
N LEU A 49 18.75 -44.54 18.99
CA LEU A 49 20.14 -44.66 18.55
C LEU A 49 20.30 -45.61 17.36
N SER A 50 19.41 -46.58 17.18
CA SER A 50 19.42 -47.48 16.02
C SER A 50 18.79 -46.86 14.76
N ASN A 51 18.24 -45.65 14.86
CA ASN A 51 17.54 -44.98 13.76
C ASN A 51 18.37 -43.79 13.24
N PRO A 52 19.27 -44.01 12.27
CA PRO A 52 20.14 -42.95 11.75
C PRO A 52 19.34 -41.83 11.07
N ALA A 53 18.21 -42.14 10.45
CA ALA A 53 17.33 -41.14 9.84
C ALA A 53 16.76 -40.20 10.91
N LEU A 54 16.30 -40.73 12.04
CA LEU A 54 15.80 -39.91 13.16
C LEU A 54 16.90 -39.02 13.75
N LEU A 55 18.10 -39.56 13.98
CA LEU A 55 19.21 -38.81 14.57
C LEU A 55 19.66 -37.66 13.65
N LEU A 56 19.94 -37.96 12.39
CA LEU A 56 20.41 -36.98 11.42
C LEU A 56 19.32 -35.96 11.08
N GLY A 57 18.08 -36.41 10.89
CA GLY A 57 16.93 -35.55 10.66
C GLY A 57 16.66 -34.61 11.82
N THR A 58 16.68 -35.11 13.06
CA THR A 58 16.50 -34.28 14.26
C THR A 58 17.61 -33.25 14.39
N LEU A 59 18.87 -33.63 14.15
CA LEU A 59 20.00 -32.70 14.17
C LEU A 59 19.82 -31.57 13.15
N LEU A 60 19.46 -31.89 11.91
CA LEU A 60 19.22 -30.91 10.85
C LEU A 60 18.04 -29.99 11.17
N VAL A 61 16.91 -30.55 11.64
CA VAL A 61 15.73 -29.76 12.02
C VAL A 61 16.04 -28.83 13.20
N LEU A 62 16.84 -29.28 14.18
CA LEU A 62 17.28 -28.41 15.29
C LEU A 62 18.23 -27.31 14.80
N ALA A 63 19.16 -27.61 13.90
CA ALA A 63 20.03 -26.61 13.29
C ALA A 63 19.23 -25.56 12.51
N LEU A 64 18.26 -25.99 11.71
CA LEU A 64 17.34 -25.11 10.99
C LEU A 64 16.46 -24.30 11.95
N GLY A 65 16.03 -24.88 13.07
CA GLY A 65 15.34 -24.17 14.13
C GLY A 65 16.21 -23.10 14.78
N ALA A 66 17.50 -23.36 14.98
CA ALA A 66 18.45 -22.36 15.46
C ALA A 66 18.66 -21.24 14.44
N VAL A 67 18.82 -21.55 13.14
CA VAL A 67 18.90 -20.55 12.07
C VAL A 67 17.59 -19.76 11.94
N PHE A 68 16.44 -20.41 12.10
CA PHE A 68 15.15 -19.74 12.14
C PHE A 68 15.07 -18.73 13.30
N LEU A 69 15.47 -19.12 14.51
CA LEU A 69 15.35 -18.23 15.68
C LEU A 69 16.42 -17.13 15.71
N PHE A 70 17.67 -17.47 15.36
CA PHE A 70 18.83 -16.61 15.55
C PHE A 70 19.51 -16.17 14.26
N GLY A 71 19.09 -16.67 13.09
CA GLY A 71 19.78 -16.45 11.81
C GLY A 71 19.93 -14.97 11.45
N ALA A 72 18.89 -14.16 11.63
CA ALA A 72 18.98 -12.72 11.39
C ALA A 72 19.98 -12.01 12.32
N GLN A 73 20.22 -12.52 13.53
CA GLN A 73 21.20 -11.97 14.49
C GLN A 73 22.61 -12.50 14.25
N LEU A 74 22.71 -13.69 13.63
CA LEU A 74 23.97 -14.34 13.27
C LEU A 74 24.46 -13.94 11.87
N ALA A 75 23.67 -13.18 11.13
CA ALA A 75 24.02 -12.67 9.80
C ALA A 75 25.25 -11.75 9.91
N PRO A 76 26.36 -12.04 9.19
CA PRO A 76 27.55 -11.20 9.23
C PRO A 76 27.32 -9.77 8.73
N HIS A 77 26.41 -9.63 7.76
CA HIS A 77 26.01 -8.37 7.15
C HIS A 77 24.49 -8.22 7.20
N SER A 78 24.00 -6.99 7.03
CA SER A 78 22.57 -6.79 6.86
C SER A 78 22.13 -7.36 5.51
N PRO A 79 21.07 -8.19 5.45
CA PRO A 79 20.59 -8.81 4.21
C PRO A 79 19.97 -7.80 3.24
N TYR A 80 19.82 -6.53 3.64
CA TYR A 80 19.28 -5.44 2.84
C TYR A 80 20.37 -4.52 2.28
N THR A 81 21.62 -4.67 2.71
CA THR A 81 22.72 -3.81 2.26
C THR A 81 23.21 -4.25 0.90
N THR A 82 22.98 -3.41 -0.11
CA THR A 82 23.51 -3.57 -1.46
C THR A 82 24.88 -2.92 -1.58
N GLN A 83 25.77 -3.50 -2.36
CA GLN A 83 27.11 -2.96 -2.62
C GLN A 83 27.31 -2.79 -4.12
N GLY A 84 27.60 -1.56 -4.53
CA GLY A 84 27.86 -1.20 -5.94
C GLY A 84 29.31 -1.46 -6.35
N LEU A 85 29.81 -0.63 -7.27
CA LEU A 85 31.19 -0.71 -7.75
C LEU A 85 32.19 -0.49 -6.61
N THR A 86 33.12 -1.41 -6.44
CA THR A 86 34.21 -1.32 -5.47
C THR A 86 35.56 -1.34 -6.19
N ILE A 87 36.55 -0.65 -5.62
CA ILE A 87 37.92 -0.65 -6.13
C ILE A 87 38.78 -1.42 -5.13
N VAL A 88 39.28 -2.58 -5.55
CA VAL A 88 40.18 -3.43 -4.75
C VAL A 88 41.51 -3.50 -5.50
N ASP A 89 42.60 -3.14 -4.83
CA ASP A 89 43.96 -3.13 -5.40
C ASP A 89 44.14 -2.30 -6.70
N GLY A 90 43.27 -1.31 -6.91
CA GLY A 90 43.28 -0.46 -8.11
C GLY A 90 42.51 -1.02 -9.31
N GLU A 91 41.88 -2.18 -9.18
CA GLU A 91 41.00 -2.77 -10.17
C GLU A 91 39.52 -2.52 -9.83
N MET A 92 38.70 -2.24 -10.84
CA MET A 92 37.26 -2.03 -10.69
C MET A 92 36.56 -3.39 -10.63
N HIS A 93 35.91 -3.67 -9.51
CA HIS A 93 35.04 -4.83 -9.32
C HIS A 93 33.59 -4.38 -9.23
N VAL A 94 32.72 -5.05 -9.97
CA VAL A 94 31.27 -4.87 -9.89
C VAL A 94 30.64 -6.15 -9.37
N PRO A 95 29.54 -6.06 -8.59
CA PRO A 95 28.82 -7.23 -8.13
C PRO A 95 28.26 -8.03 -9.33
N PRO A 96 28.07 -9.36 -9.19
CA PRO A 96 28.30 -10.17 -7.99
C PRO A 96 29.78 -10.41 -7.67
N PHE A 97 30.16 -10.19 -6.41
CA PHE A 97 31.49 -10.54 -5.91
C PHE A 97 31.57 -12.04 -5.62
N ALA A 98 32.67 -12.65 -6.07
CA ALA A 98 32.96 -14.05 -5.78
C ALA A 98 33.22 -14.25 -4.27
N PRO A 99 33.06 -15.49 -3.75
CA PRO A 99 33.36 -15.80 -2.36
C PRO A 99 34.77 -15.36 -1.95
N ASP A 100 34.86 -14.55 -0.90
CA ASP A 100 36.11 -14.04 -0.34
C ASP A 100 36.05 -13.97 1.21
N ALA A 101 37.02 -13.29 1.82
CA ALA A 101 37.08 -13.16 3.28
C ALA A 101 35.97 -12.26 3.85
N ALA A 102 35.45 -11.32 3.08
CA ALA A 102 34.38 -10.41 3.49
C ALA A 102 32.99 -11.04 3.27
N HIS A 103 32.82 -11.73 2.13
CA HIS A 103 31.60 -12.42 1.72
C HIS A 103 31.91 -13.91 1.53
N PRO A 104 31.87 -14.73 2.59
CA PRO A 104 32.28 -16.13 2.53
C PRO A 104 31.53 -16.99 1.50
N TRP A 105 30.29 -16.61 1.17
CA TRP A 105 29.45 -17.28 0.16
C TRP A 105 29.22 -16.42 -1.10
N GLY A 106 30.00 -15.33 -1.24
CA GLY A 106 29.86 -14.33 -2.29
C GLY A 106 28.61 -13.47 -2.12
N THR A 107 28.38 -12.59 -3.10
CA THR A 107 27.21 -11.72 -3.15
C THR A 107 26.27 -12.08 -4.29
N ASP A 108 25.05 -11.54 -4.25
CA ASP A 108 24.18 -11.46 -5.43
C ASP A 108 24.58 -10.29 -6.35
N VAL A 109 23.82 -10.09 -7.43
CA VAL A 109 24.06 -9.03 -8.44
C VAL A 109 23.85 -7.61 -7.90
N LEU A 110 23.20 -7.47 -6.74
CA LEU A 110 23.04 -6.19 -6.04
C LEU A 110 24.15 -6.00 -4.98
N GLY A 111 25.12 -6.90 -4.91
CA GLY A 111 26.19 -6.86 -3.92
C GLY A 111 25.74 -7.24 -2.51
N ARG A 112 24.58 -7.90 -2.36
CA ARG A 112 24.10 -8.36 -1.05
C ARG A 112 24.75 -9.68 -0.67
N ASP A 113 25.20 -9.81 0.58
CA ASP A 113 25.85 -11.02 1.11
C ASP A 113 24.89 -12.24 1.10
N ILE A 114 25.24 -13.29 0.36
CA ILE A 114 24.41 -14.50 0.20
C ILE A 114 24.25 -15.25 1.52
N LEU A 115 25.29 -15.30 2.36
CA LEU A 115 25.22 -15.96 3.67
C LEU A 115 24.19 -15.27 4.57
N SER A 116 24.25 -13.94 4.67
CA SER A 116 23.29 -13.13 5.43
C SER A 116 21.88 -13.27 4.89
N LEU A 117 21.71 -13.28 3.56
CA LEU A 117 20.42 -13.50 2.91
C LEU A 117 19.83 -14.88 3.22
N ILE A 118 20.64 -15.94 3.28
CA ILE A 118 20.19 -17.28 3.64
C ILE A 118 19.83 -17.36 5.13
N LEU A 119 20.65 -16.81 6.01
CA LEU A 119 20.39 -16.84 7.45
C LEU A 119 19.13 -16.04 7.83
N ALA A 120 18.98 -14.83 7.28
CA ALA A 120 17.80 -14.00 7.49
C ALA A 120 16.56 -14.56 6.76
N GLY A 121 16.74 -15.08 5.53
CA GLY A 121 15.65 -15.62 4.71
C GLY A 121 15.03 -16.90 5.24
N ALA A 122 15.76 -17.65 6.07
CA ALA A 122 15.27 -18.87 6.72
C ALA A 122 13.97 -18.62 7.50
N GLN A 123 13.85 -17.46 8.13
CA GLN A 123 12.66 -17.08 8.90
C GLN A 123 11.40 -17.06 8.03
N GLN A 124 11.44 -16.33 6.92
CA GLN A 124 10.28 -16.16 6.06
C GLN A 124 9.92 -17.46 5.35
N THR A 125 10.92 -18.15 4.78
CA THR A 125 10.71 -19.41 4.05
C THR A 125 10.19 -20.52 4.96
N LEU A 126 10.81 -20.75 6.13
CA LEU A 126 10.38 -21.81 7.03
C LEU A 126 9.04 -21.50 7.71
N LEU A 127 8.77 -20.24 8.06
CA LEU A 127 7.48 -19.85 8.63
C LEU A 127 6.34 -20.10 7.63
N LEU A 128 6.50 -19.64 6.39
CA LEU A 128 5.49 -19.88 5.35
C LEU A 128 5.28 -21.38 5.12
N ALA A 129 6.37 -22.16 5.04
CA ALA A 129 6.28 -23.59 4.88
C ALA A 129 5.50 -24.26 6.02
N VAL A 130 5.79 -23.90 7.28
CA VAL A 130 5.06 -24.40 8.46
C VAL A 130 3.57 -24.04 8.38
N LEU A 131 3.24 -22.79 8.07
CA LEU A 131 1.85 -22.34 8.01
C LEU A 131 1.06 -23.06 6.91
N VAL A 132 1.64 -23.21 5.71
CA VAL A 132 1.03 -23.95 4.60
C VAL A 132 0.87 -25.42 4.95
N THR A 133 1.89 -26.06 5.51
CA THR A 133 1.80 -27.48 5.92
C THR A 133 0.72 -27.68 6.98
N LEU A 134 0.65 -26.81 7.99
CA LEU A 134 -0.41 -26.88 9.01
C LEU A 134 -1.80 -26.69 8.40
N ALA A 135 -1.95 -25.76 7.45
CA ALA A 135 -3.21 -25.53 6.76
C ALA A 135 -3.62 -26.74 5.89
N ARG A 136 -2.68 -27.33 5.12
CA ARG A 136 -2.89 -28.57 4.37
C ARG A 136 -3.28 -29.73 5.27
N LEU A 137 -2.59 -29.90 6.41
CA LEU A 137 -2.90 -30.92 7.38
C LEU A 137 -4.29 -30.72 7.99
N ALA A 138 -4.65 -29.50 8.37
CA ALA A 138 -5.95 -29.20 8.95
C ALA A 138 -7.09 -29.49 7.95
N LEU A 139 -6.98 -28.95 6.72
CA LEU A 139 -7.96 -29.15 5.66
C LEU A 139 -8.04 -30.62 5.24
N GLY A 140 -6.90 -31.23 4.92
CA GLY A 140 -6.82 -32.61 4.47
C GLY A 140 -7.30 -33.60 5.53
N THR A 141 -6.94 -33.40 6.79
CA THR A 141 -7.41 -34.30 7.88
C THR A 141 -8.91 -34.17 8.08
N LEU A 142 -9.46 -32.95 8.08
CA LEU A 142 -10.90 -32.74 8.21
C LEU A 142 -11.65 -33.43 7.08
N LEU A 143 -11.28 -33.17 5.83
CA LEU A 143 -11.95 -33.70 4.65
C LEU A 143 -11.72 -35.21 4.49
N GLY A 144 -10.53 -35.71 4.80
CA GLY A 144 -10.18 -37.13 4.76
C GLY A 144 -10.90 -37.96 5.82
N MET A 145 -11.04 -37.42 7.04
CA MET A 145 -11.88 -38.05 8.07
C MET A 145 -13.33 -38.15 7.63
N LEU A 146 -13.89 -37.08 7.04
CA LEU A 146 -15.26 -37.08 6.56
C LEU A 146 -15.47 -38.07 5.41
N ALA A 147 -14.62 -38.04 4.39
CA ALA A 147 -14.69 -38.98 3.25
C ALA A 147 -14.51 -40.44 3.68
N GLY A 148 -13.54 -40.73 4.55
CA GLY A 148 -13.28 -42.09 5.04
C GLY A 148 -14.39 -42.61 5.95
N TRP A 149 -14.98 -41.74 6.77
CA TRP A 149 -16.09 -42.10 7.64
C TRP A 149 -17.36 -42.37 6.83
N PHE A 150 -17.69 -41.48 5.90
CA PHE A 150 -18.85 -41.57 5.01
C PHE A 150 -18.48 -42.22 3.66
N ARG A 151 -17.70 -43.29 3.69
CA ARG A 151 -17.31 -44.05 2.50
C ARG A 151 -18.53 -44.37 1.62
N ASP A 152 -18.37 -44.23 0.30
CA ASP A 152 -19.38 -44.50 -0.74
C ASP A 152 -20.59 -43.53 -0.73
N SER A 153 -20.52 -42.47 0.08
CA SER A 153 -21.49 -41.37 0.05
C SER A 153 -21.26 -40.42 -1.13
N TRP A 154 -22.23 -39.54 -1.38
CA TRP A 154 -22.05 -38.45 -2.34
C TRP A 154 -20.90 -37.50 -1.93
N LEU A 155 -20.69 -37.29 -0.63
CA LEU A 155 -19.61 -36.45 -0.11
C LEU A 155 -18.24 -37.07 -0.39
N ASP A 156 -18.11 -38.39 -0.17
CA ASP A 156 -16.89 -39.14 -0.51
C ASP A 156 -16.57 -39.04 -2.01
N ARG A 157 -17.57 -39.25 -2.88
CA ARG A 157 -17.43 -39.09 -4.33
C ARG A 157 -17.07 -37.65 -4.74
N LEU A 158 -17.70 -36.64 -4.14
CA LEU A 158 -17.41 -35.24 -4.43
C LEU A 158 -15.97 -34.87 -4.04
N LEU A 159 -15.53 -35.29 -2.85
CA LEU A 159 -14.18 -34.99 -2.36
C LEU A 159 -13.12 -35.72 -3.19
N LEU A 160 -13.33 -37.00 -3.50
CA LEU A 160 -12.43 -37.74 -4.40
C LEU A 160 -12.39 -37.10 -5.79
N GLY A 161 -13.53 -36.75 -6.37
CA GLY A 161 -13.60 -36.05 -7.66
C GLY A 161 -12.92 -34.68 -7.64
N ALA A 162 -13.07 -33.90 -6.56
CA ALA A 162 -12.35 -32.63 -6.41
C ALA A 162 -10.84 -32.83 -6.38
N VAL A 163 -10.34 -33.87 -5.71
CA VAL A 163 -8.91 -34.20 -5.69
C VAL A 163 -8.44 -34.70 -7.05
N GLU A 164 -9.23 -35.50 -7.78
CA GLU A 164 -8.93 -35.92 -9.15
C GLU A 164 -8.80 -34.72 -10.11
N VAL A 165 -9.69 -33.72 -9.99
CA VAL A 165 -9.60 -32.47 -10.76
C VAL A 165 -8.34 -31.70 -10.42
N LEU A 166 -8.00 -31.55 -9.14
CA LEU A 166 -6.79 -30.85 -8.72
C LEU A 166 -5.52 -31.57 -9.21
N ALA A 167 -5.49 -32.89 -9.12
CA ALA A 167 -4.36 -33.71 -9.55
C ALA A 167 -4.14 -33.73 -11.07
N ALA A 168 -5.15 -33.35 -11.86
CA ALA A 168 -5.02 -33.23 -13.32
C ALA A 168 -4.14 -32.04 -13.73
N PHE A 169 -3.96 -31.04 -12.85
CA PHE A 169 -3.10 -29.89 -13.11
C PHE A 169 -1.75 -30.06 -12.40
N PRO A 170 -0.63 -29.64 -13.03
CA PRO A 170 0.65 -29.54 -12.33
C PRO A 170 0.53 -28.60 -11.12
N THR A 171 0.90 -29.08 -9.93
CA THR A 171 0.77 -28.34 -8.66
C THR A 171 1.47 -26.99 -8.70
N LEU A 172 2.62 -26.91 -9.35
CA LEU A 172 3.35 -25.66 -9.60
C LEU A 172 2.54 -24.66 -10.41
N LEU A 173 1.94 -25.10 -11.53
CA LEU A 173 1.14 -24.22 -12.38
C LEU A 173 -0.09 -23.72 -11.65
N LEU A 174 -0.79 -24.61 -10.94
CA LEU A 174 -1.98 -24.23 -10.17
C LEU A 174 -1.62 -23.27 -9.03
N GLY A 175 -0.52 -23.53 -8.32
CA GLY A 175 -0.01 -22.64 -7.27
C GLY A 175 0.30 -21.26 -7.82
N MET A 176 1.05 -21.19 -8.92
CA MET A 176 1.38 -19.93 -9.60
C MET A 176 0.12 -19.18 -10.03
N VAL A 177 -0.84 -19.84 -10.70
CA VAL A 177 -2.08 -19.21 -11.16
C VAL A 177 -2.87 -18.62 -9.99
N PHE A 178 -3.03 -19.36 -8.89
CA PHE A 178 -3.72 -18.82 -7.71
C PHE A 178 -2.97 -17.68 -7.04
N ILE A 179 -1.64 -17.76 -6.92
CA ILE A 179 -0.82 -16.68 -6.34
C ILE A 179 -0.98 -15.40 -7.16
N LEU A 180 -0.91 -15.50 -8.48
CA LEU A 180 -1.05 -14.36 -9.38
C LEU A 180 -2.49 -13.79 -9.35
N ALA A 181 -3.50 -14.66 -9.36
CA ALA A 181 -4.91 -14.25 -9.29
C ALA A 181 -5.28 -13.55 -7.97
N LEU A 182 -4.71 -14.00 -6.85
CA LEU A 182 -4.89 -13.40 -5.53
C LEU A 182 -4.02 -12.15 -5.30
N GLY A 183 -3.16 -11.79 -6.26
CA GLY A 183 -2.27 -10.64 -6.17
C GLY A 183 -0.99 -10.93 -5.38
N ILE A 184 0.07 -11.35 -6.08
CA ILE A 184 1.40 -11.67 -5.52
C ILE A 184 2.01 -10.56 -4.63
N ARG A 185 1.59 -9.31 -4.83
CA ARG A 185 2.03 -8.12 -4.06
C ARG A 185 1.38 -8.01 -2.68
N GLU A 186 0.39 -8.84 -2.33
CA GLU A 186 -0.17 -8.91 -0.97
C GLU A 186 0.73 -9.69 0.03
N GLY A 187 1.95 -10.07 -0.38
CA GLY A 187 2.94 -10.70 0.48
C GLY A 187 2.67 -12.18 0.75
N VAL A 188 2.65 -12.59 2.02
CA VAL A 188 2.57 -14.00 2.44
C VAL A 188 1.17 -14.61 2.21
N ARG A 189 0.11 -13.78 2.22
CA ARG A 189 -1.29 -14.24 2.20
C ARG A 189 -1.67 -15.00 0.90
N PRO A 190 -1.37 -14.52 -0.31
CA PRO A 190 -1.61 -15.26 -1.55
C PRO A 190 -0.96 -16.64 -1.56
N PHE A 191 0.30 -16.74 -1.11
CA PHE A 191 1.03 -18.00 -1.02
C PHE A 191 0.38 -18.95 -0.02
N LEU A 192 0.03 -18.46 1.17
CA LEU A 192 -0.63 -19.29 2.17
C LEU A 192 -1.95 -19.89 1.64
N ILE A 193 -2.80 -19.08 1.02
CA ILE A 193 -4.09 -19.53 0.49
C ILE A 193 -3.87 -20.48 -0.69
N ALA A 194 -3.10 -20.07 -1.69
CA ALA A 194 -2.86 -20.84 -2.90
C ALA A 194 -2.25 -22.20 -2.60
N LEU A 195 -1.15 -22.25 -1.85
CA LEU A 195 -0.43 -23.49 -1.58
C LEU A 195 -1.23 -24.42 -0.65
N SER A 196 -2.09 -23.89 0.21
CA SER A 196 -3.02 -24.70 1.01
C SER A 196 -4.11 -25.35 0.16
N LEU A 197 -4.65 -24.61 -0.83
CA LEU A 197 -5.69 -25.09 -1.73
C LEU A 197 -5.17 -26.10 -2.76
N THR A 198 -3.91 -26.02 -3.13
CA THR A 198 -3.33 -26.94 -4.13
C THR A 198 -2.88 -28.28 -3.57
N GLY A 199 -2.50 -28.37 -2.28
CA GLY A 199 -1.89 -29.58 -1.73
C GLY A 199 -2.69 -30.33 -0.66
N TRP A 200 -3.91 -29.90 -0.29
CA TRP A 200 -4.69 -30.61 0.74
C TRP A 200 -5.15 -32.01 0.32
N GLY A 201 -5.21 -32.30 -0.98
CA GLY A 201 -5.72 -33.55 -1.53
C GLY A 201 -4.90 -34.79 -1.14
N GLU A 202 -3.57 -34.69 -1.16
CA GLU A 202 -2.68 -35.80 -0.79
C GLU A 202 -2.87 -36.21 0.68
N VAL A 203 -2.87 -35.23 1.57
CA VAL A 203 -3.19 -35.41 3.00
C VAL A 203 -4.58 -36.03 3.17
N MET A 204 -5.57 -35.52 2.43
CA MET A 204 -6.95 -36.02 2.50
C MET A 204 -7.05 -37.50 2.13
N GLN A 205 -6.37 -37.93 1.05
CA GLN A 205 -6.35 -39.33 0.64
C GLN A 205 -5.65 -40.22 1.68
N PHE A 206 -4.52 -39.77 2.24
CA PHE A 206 -3.81 -40.49 3.29
C PHE A 206 -4.69 -40.69 4.52
N VAL A 207 -5.29 -39.60 5.03
CA VAL A 207 -6.15 -39.65 6.21
C VAL A 207 -7.38 -40.50 5.95
N ARG A 208 -7.98 -40.41 4.77
CA ARG A 208 -9.10 -41.28 4.35
C ARG A 208 -8.71 -42.75 4.43
N ALA A 209 -7.54 -43.14 3.90
CA ALA A 209 -7.07 -44.51 3.94
C ALA A 209 -6.87 -45.01 5.39
N GLU A 210 -6.32 -44.18 6.27
CA GLU A 210 -6.18 -44.53 7.70
C GLU A 210 -7.52 -44.64 8.42
N VAL A 211 -8.48 -43.76 8.13
CA VAL A 211 -9.84 -43.83 8.70
C VAL A 211 -10.53 -45.12 8.28
N LEU A 212 -10.36 -45.55 7.02
CA LEU A 212 -10.90 -46.82 6.52
C LEU A 212 -10.29 -48.04 7.24
N LYS A 213 -9.02 -47.97 7.66
CA LYS A 213 -8.37 -49.01 8.48
C LYS A 213 -8.80 -48.98 9.95
N LEU A 214 -9.07 -47.79 10.50
CA LEU A 214 -9.47 -47.62 11.90
C LEU A 214 -10.94 -47.95 12.13
N ARG A 215 -11.82 -47.65 11.17
CA ARG A 215 -13.27 -47.84 11.27
C ARG A 215 -13.70 -49.26 11.68
N PRO A 216 -13.15 -50.36 11.12
CA PRO A 216 -13.53 -51.72 11.52
C PRO A 216 -12.83 -52.23 12.80
N ARG A 217 -12.15 -51.38 13.57
CA ARG A 217 -11.48 -51.81 14.80
C ARG A 217 -12.51 -52.06 15.93
N PRO A 218 -12.34 -53.10 16.78
CA PRO A 218 -13.31 -53.45 17.83
C PRO A 218 -13.65 -52.33 18.82
N PHE A 219 -12.71 -51.42 19.10
CA PHE A 219 -12.96 -50.29 20.01
C PHE A 219 -13.89 -49.23 19.40
N ILE A 220 -13.91 -49.10 18.07
CA ILE A 220 -14.84 -48.21 17.36
C ILE A 220 -16.24 -48.86 17.33
N GLU A 221 -16.33 -50.14 17.01
CA GLU A 221 -17.59 -50.90 17.03
C GLU A 221 -18.24 -50.89 18.42
N SER A 222 -17.44 -51.08 19.46
CA SER A 222 -17.90 -51.00 20.86
C SER A 222 -18.44 -49.62 21.21
N ALA A 223 -17.78 -48.54 20.77
CA ALA A 223 -18.25 -47.18 20.98
C ALA A 223 -19.56 -46.88 20.24
N GLN A 224 -19.73 -47.42 19.02
CA GLN A 224 -20.98 -47.34 18.26
C GLN A 224 -22.11 -48.10 18.96
N ALA A 225 -21.86 -49.33 19.42
CA ALA A 225 -22.83 -50.12 20.17
C ALA A 225 -23.25 -49.45 21.49
N ALA A 226 -22.35 -48.68 22.11
CA ALA A 226 -22.63 -47.85 23.28
C ALA A 226 -23.38 -46.53 22.97
N GLY A 227 -23.78 -46.29 21.71
CA GLY A 227 -24.54 -45.10 21.30
C GLY A 227 -23.72 -43.82 21.14
N ALA A 228 -22.39 -43.91 20.99
CA ALA A 228 -21.58 -42.72 20.72
C ALA A 228 -21.87 -42.17 19.31
N GLY A 229 -22.25 -40.89 19.22
CA GLY A 229 -22.48 -40.23 17.93
C GLY A 229 -21.20 -40.04 17.10
N THR A 230 -21.33 -39.95 15.78
CA THR A 230 -20.23 -39.82 14.80
C THR A 230 -19.17 -38.78 15.21
N ARG A 231 -19.59 -37.55 15.53
CA ARG A 231 -18.67 -36.48 15.93
C ARG A 231 -17.80 -36.88 17.14
N ARG A 232 -18.42 -37.50 18.15
CA ARG A 232 -17.72 -37.97 19.36
C ARG A 232 -16.74 -39.09 19.03
N ILE A 233 -17.09 -40.01 18.14
CA ILE A 233 -16.19 -41.08 17.70
C ILE A 233 -15.00 -40.52 16.93
N LEU A 234 -15.25 -39.60 15.99
CA LEU A 234 -14.20 -38.95 15.21
C LEU A 234 -13.23 -38.19 16.11
N GLU A 235 -13.72 -37.34 17.02
CA GLU A 235 -12.88 -36.51 17.90
C GLU A 235 -12.16 -37.32 18.99
N ARG A 236 -12.81 -38.33 19.60
CA ARG A 236 -12.26 -39.05 20.78
C ARG A 236 -11.59 -40.38 20.46
N HIS A 237 -11.88 -40.97 19.31
CA HIS A 237 -11.36 -42.29 18.96
C HIS A 237 -10.58 -42.29 17.65
N VAL A 238 -11.04 -41.62 16.59
CA VAL A 238 -10.32 -41.65 15.30
C VAL A 238 -9.14 -40.67 15.32
N LEU A 239 -9.39 -39.39 15.54
CA LEU A 239 -8.36 -38.34 15.49
C LEU A 239 -7.16 -38.63 16.42
N PRO A 240 -7.33 -39.05 17.69
CA PRO A 240 -6.19 -39.37 18.57
C PRO A 240 -5.33 -40.54 18.07
N ASN A 241 -5.92 -41.47 17.30
CA ASN A 241 -5.18 -42.58 16.70
C ASN A 241 -4.52 -42.19 15.36
N LEU A 242 -4.98 -41.11 14.71
CA LEU A 242 -4.35 -40.53 13.52
C LEU A 242 -3.16 -39.65 13.85
N ILE A 243 -3.23 -38.87 14.94
CA ILE A 243 -2.20 -37.89 15.33
C ILE A 243 -0.76 -38.43 15.22
N PRO A 244 -0.42 -39.64 15.70
CA PRO A 244 0.94 -40.15 15.54
C PRO A 244 1.39 -40.17 14.08
N HIS A 245 0.56 -40.72 13.18
CA HIS A 245 0.87 -40.82 11.74
C HIS A 245 0.90 -39.46 11.06
N MET A 246 0.15 -38.49 11.60
CA MET A 246 0.16 -37.12 11.11
C MET A 246 1.49 -36.40 11.39
N VAL A 247 2.25 -36.78 12.41
CA VAL A 247 3.55 -36.14 12.71
C VAL A 247 4.57 -36.49 11.62
N SER A 248 4.66 -37.77 11.23
CA SER A 248 5.51 -38.18 10.12
C SER A 248 5.04 -37.56 8.79
N LEU A 249 3.73 -37.51 8.57
CA LEU A 249 3.16 -36.87 7.37
C LEU A 249 3.47 -35.38 7.33
N ALA A 250 3.37 -34.67 8.45
CA ALA A 250 3.68 -33.25 8.55
C ALA A 250 5.12 -32.95 8.11
N ALA A 251 6.08 -33.78 8.53
CA ALA A 251 7.47 -33.61 8.15
C ALA A 251 7.70 -33.87 6.64
N LEU A 252 7.01 -34.84 6.05
CA LEU A 252 7.05 -35.07 4.60
C LEU A 252 6.41 -33.91 3.82
N GLU A 253 5.25 -33.42 4.29
CA GLU A 253 4.57 -32.25 3.72
C GLU A 253 5.42 -30.98 3.81
N MET A 254 6.18 -30.78 4.90
CA MET A 254 7.15 -29.69 5.00
C MET A 254 8.16 -29.75 3.86
N GLY A 255 8.69 -30.93 3.56
CA GLY A 255 9.59 -31.15 2.43
C GLY A 255 8.93 -30.83 1.08
N ALA A 256 7.69 -31.28 0.87
CA ALA A 256 6.93 -31.02 -0.35
C ALA A 256 6.62 -29.53 -0.55
N VAL A 257 6.24 -28.82 0.52
CA VAL A 257 5.98 -27.36 0.47
C VAL A 257 7.27 -26.59 0.19
N LEU A 258 8.37 -26.94 0.85
CA LEU A 258 9.68 -26.31 0.61
C LEU A 258 10.16 -26.54 -0.82
N MET A 259 9.98 -27.74 -1.37
CA MET A 259 10.28 -28.03 -2.76
C MET A 259 9.47 -27.11 -3.68
N LEU A 260 8.15 -27.05 -3.49
CA LEU A 260 7.26 -26.21 -4.29
C LEU A 260 7.61 -24.72 -4.19
N LEU A 261 8.00 -24.23 -3.01
CA LEU A 261 8.50 -22.85 -2.85
C LEU A 261 9.79 -22.60 -3.64
N GLY A 262 10.73 -23.56 -3.62
CA GLY A 262 11.95 -23.48 -4.42
C GLY A 262 11.66 -23.47 -5.92
N GLU A 263 10.74 -24.33 -6.38
CA GLU A 263 10.33 -24.37 -7.79
C GLU A 263 9.61 -23.08 -8.21
N LEU A 264 8.73 -22.54 -7.38
CA LEU A 264 8.06 -21.25 -7.59
C LEU A 264 9.07 -20.12 -7.65
N GLY A 265 10.04 -20.10 -6.71
CA GLY A 265 11.15 -19.18 -6.70
C GLY A 265 11.91 -19.21 -8.03
N PHE A 266 12.28 -20.41 -8.51
CA PHE A 266 12.97 -20.61 -9.77
C PHE A 266 12.18 -20.17 -11.03
N VAL A 267 10.85 -20.08 -10.98
CA VAL A 267 10.02 -19.51 -12.05
C VAL A 267 9.71 -18.02 -11.84
N GLY A 268 10.31 -17.37 -10.85
CA GLY A 268 10.15 -15.94 -10.57
C GLY A 268 8.96 -15.59 -9.66
N ILE A 269 8.40 -16.58 -8.96
CA ILE A 269 7.23 -16.41 -8.08
C ILE A 269 7.69 -16.55 -6.62
N PHE A 270 7.81 -15.43 -5.93
CA PHE A 270 8.24 -15.36 -4.53
C PHE A 270 7.49 -14.25 -3.77
N ILE A 271 7.64 -14.20 -2.45
CA ILE A 271 6.82 -13.37 -1.57
C ILE A 271 7.00 -11.88 -1.90
N GLY A 272 5.88 -11.17 -2.05
CA GLY A 272 5.87 -9.72 -2.31
C GLY A 272 6.01 -9.33 -3.78
N GLY A 273 6.24 -10.29 -4.67
CA GLY A 273 6.28 -10.05 -6.12
C GLY A 273 7.48 -9.24 -6.62
N GLY A 274 8.44 -8.95 -5.74
CA GLY A 274 9.72 -8.32 -6.04
C GLY A 274 9.68 -6.87 -6.53
N SER A 275 10.88 -6.29 -6.60
CA SER A 275 11.20 -5.01 -7.21
C SER A 275 12.09 -5.27 -8.44
N PHE A 276 12.12 -4.31 -9.37
CA PHE A 276 12.95 -4.38 -10.56
C PHE A 276 14.14 -3.44 -10.39
N ALA A 277 15.34 -3.93 -10.66
CA ALA A 277 16.55 -3.12 -10.77
C ALA A 277 17.04 -3.20 -12.21
N GLU A 278 17.17 -2.06 -12.89
CA GLU A 278 17.78 -2.01 -14.22
C GLU A 278 19.30 -1.98 -14.04
N LEU A 279 19.94 -3.14 -14.25
CA LEU A 279 21.39 -3.31 -14.00
C LEU A 279 22.26 -2.99 -15.22
N ASP A 280 21.65 -2.89 -16.41
CA ASP A 280 22.34 -2.64 -17.67
C ASP A 280 21.48 -1.76 -18.58
N ILE A 281 22.13 -0.85 -19.31
CA ILE A 281 21.46 0.13 -20.17
C ILE A 281 20.84 -0.61 -21.37
N GLY A 282 19.52 -0.77 -21.37
CA GLY A 282 18.78 -1.53 -22.38
C GLY A 282 18.71 -3.05 -22.13
N GLY A 283 19.13 -3.50 -20.96
CA GLY A 283 19.03 -4.90 -20.52
C GLY A 283 17.66 -5.28 -19.95
N ALA A 284 17.42 -6.58 -19.75
CA ALA A 284 16.22 -7.04 -19.05
C ALA A 284 16.31 -6.69 -17.54
N PRO A 285 15.27 -6.08 -16.93
CA PRO A 285 15.31 -5.70 -15.53
C PRO A 285 15.54 -6.90 -14.59
N TYR A 286 16.41 -6.74 -13.60
CA TYR A 286 16.68 -7.74 -12.58
C TYR A 286 15.57 -7.76 -11.52
N HIS A 287 14.95 -8.93 -11.33
CA HIS A 287 13.76 -9.06 -10.47
C HIS A 287 14.11 -9.60 -9.08
N TYR A 288 14.28 -8.73 -8.10
CA TYR A 288 14.77 -9.11 -6.77
C TYR A 288 13.69 -8.96 -5.70
N SER A 289 13.85 -9.64 -4.57
CA SER A 289 12.98 -9.44 -3.40
C SER A 289 13.60 -8.43 -2.44
N ASP A 290 12.76 -7.47 -2.01
CA ASP A 290 13.01 -6.59 -0.87
C ASP A 290 12.87 -7.31 0.48
N VAL A 291 12.37 -8.55 0.48
CA VAL A 291 12.24 -9.41 1.68
C VAL A 291 13.22 -10.58 1.56
N PRO A 292 14.12 -10.81 2.53
CA PRO A 292 15.00 -11.97 2.55
C PRO A 292 14.15 -13.24 2.57
N GLU A 293 14.24 -14.03 1.51
CA GLU A 293 13.52 -15.29 1.33
C GLU A 293 14.33 -16.17 0.37
N TRP A 294 14.46 -17.46 0.67
CA TRP A 294 15.25 -18.36 -0.17
C TRP A 294 14.70 -18.52 -1.59
N ALA A 295 13.37 -18.54 -1.76
CA ALA A 295 12.74 -18.66 -3.09
C ALA A 295 13.11 -17.48 -4.00
N ALA A 296 13.15 -16.28 -3.45
CA ALA A 296 13.56 -15.08 -4.18
C ALA A 296 15.02 -15.13 -4.65
N LEU A 297 15.92 -15.77 -3.88
CA LEU A 297 17.32 -15.93 -4.29
C LEU A 297 17.45 -16.85 -5.53
N LEU A 298 16.44 -17.67 -5.81
CA LEU A 298 16.43 -18.57 -6.97
C LEU A 298 15.83 -17.95 -8.24
N SER A 299 15.20 -16.77 -8.18
CA SER A 299 14.38 -16.22 -9.28
C SER A 299 15.16 -15.85 -10.54
N ASN A 300 16.39 -15.36 -10.39
CA ASN A 300 17.22 -14.93 -11.52
C ASN A 300 18.38 -15.87 -11.82
N VAL A 301 18.43 -17.04 -11.17
CA VAL A 301 19.52 -18.00 -11.35
C VAL A 301 19.69 -18.38 -12.82
N ARG A 302 18.61 -18.42 -13.63
CA ARG A 302 18.70 -18.75 -15.06
C ARG A 302 19.59 -17.80 -15.87
N ALA A 303 19.56 -16.51 -15.54
CA ALA A 303 20.33 -15.49 -16.25
C ALA A 303 21.81 -15.50 -15.82
N TYR A 304 22.09 -15.84 -14.57
CA TYR A 304 23.39 -15.61 -13.93
C TYR A 304 24.15 -16.89 -13.53
N ALA A 305 23.52 -18.06 -13.53
CA ALA A 305 24.11 -19.30 -12.99
C ALA A 305 25.43 -19.72 -13.65
N ARG A 306 25.61 -19.42 -14.95
CA ARG A 306 26.85 -19.77 -15.65
C ARG A 306 28.02 -18.86 -15.27
N ALA A 307 27.75 -17.58 -15.05
CA ALA A 307 28.75 -16.59 -14.70
C ALA A 307 29.04 -16.58 -13.19
N TYR A 308 28.00 -16.75 -12.38
CA TYR A 308 28.03 -16.57 -10.92
C TYR A 308 27.34 -17.75 -10.21
N PRO A 309 27.95 -18.95 -10.22
CA PRO A 309 27.29 -20.19 -9.77
C PRO A 309 26.89 -20.18 -8.28
N TRP A 310 27.64 -19.46 -7.42
CA TRP A 310 27.34 -19.36 -5.99
C TRP A 310 25.94 -18.79 -5.71
N THR A 311 25.46 -17.87 -6.55
CA THR A 311 24.15 -17.22 -6.41
C THR A 311 22.98 -18.21 -6.47
N GLY A 312 23.13 -19.33 -7.18
CA GLY A 312 22.14 -20.40 -7.21
C GLY A 312 22.45 -21.58 -6.28
N VAL A 313 23.73 -21.92 -6.12
CA VAL A 313 24.15 -23.12 -5.37
C VAL A 313 23.82 -23.02 -3.89
N TYR A 314 24.13 -21.89 -3.23
CA TYR A 314 23.92 -21.78 -1.78
C TYR A 314 22.44 -21.72 -1.38
N PRO A 315 21.57 -20.96 -2.04
CA PRO A 315 20.13 -21.01 -1.76
C PRO A 315 19.54 -22.41 -2.03
N ALA A 316 19.97 -23.07 -3.10
CA ALA A 316 19.55 -24.45 -3.40
C ALA A 316 20.02 -25.44 -2.33
N LEU A 317 21.23 -25.27 -1.78
CA LEU A 317 21.75 -26.06 -0.67
C LEU A 317 20.95 -25.82 0.63
N ALA A 318 20.51 -24.59 0.88
CA ALA A 318 19.65 -24.28 2.02
C ALA A 318 18.30 -25.01 1.93
N PHE A 319 17.64 -24.94 0.76
CA PHE A 319 16.44 -25.74 0.49
C PHE A 319 16.70 -27.24 0.61
N PHE A 320 17.79 -27.74 0.03
CA PHE A 320 18.15 -29.16 0.09
C PHE A 320 18.34 -29.63 1.53
N ALA A 321 19.09 -28.89 2.35
CA ALA A 321 19.30 -29.23 3.75
C ALA A 321 17.99 -29.23 4.54
N ALA A 322 17.09 -28.27 4.26
CA ALA A 322 15.76 -28.22 4.87
C ALA A 322 14.88 -29.41 4.47
N ILE A 323 14.75 -29.68 3.17
CA ILE A 323 13.95 -30.78 2.65
C ILE A 323 14.49 -32.12 3.15
N LEU A 324 15.81 -32.32 3.10
CA LEU A 324 16.46 -33.53 3.61
C LEU A 324 16.23 -33.69 5.12
N GLY A 325 16.41 -32.61 5.89
CA GLY A 325 16.21 -32.61 7.34
C GLY A 325 14.80 -33.04 7.74
N PHE A 326 13.79 -32.42 7.13
CA PHE A 326 12.39 -32.77 7.40
C PHE A 326 12.01 -34.16 6.90
N ASN A 327 12.47 -34.60 5.72
CA ASN A 327 12.18 -35.94 5.21
C ASN A 327 12.82 -37.04 6.08
N LEU A 328 14.09 -36.88 6.47
CA LEU A 328 14.77 -37.82 7.36
C LEU A 328 14.14 -37.84 8.76
N PHE A 329 13.76 -36.68 9.28
CA PHE A 329 13.05 -36.57 10.55
C PHE A 329 11.70 -37.30 10.49
N GLY A 330 10.90 -37.08 9.44
CA GLY A 330 9.61 -37.73 9.23
C GLY A 330 9.71 -39.25 9.15
N GLU A 331 10.65 -39.75 8.33
CA GLU A 331 10.92 -41.19 8.21
C GLU A 331 11.44 -41.78 9.53
N GLY A 332 12.29 -41.03 10.23
CA GLY A 332 12.79 -41.39 11.55
C GLY A 332 11.67 -41.54 12.58
N VAL A 333 10.76 -40.56 12.65
CA VAL A 333 9.59 -40.58 13.54
C VAL A 333 8.66 -41.74 13.18
N ARG A 334 8.43 -41.99 11.89
CA ARG A 334 7.61 -43.11 11.41
C ARG A 334 8.16 -44.45 11.90
N ARG A 335 9.46 -44.73 11.67
CA ARG A 335 10.11 -45.97 12.13
C ARG A 335 10.07 -46.11 13.65
N LEU A 336 10.32 -45.02 14.38
CA LEU A 336 10.24 -45.01 15.83
C LEU A 336 8.84 -45.38 16.32
N MET A 337 7.80 -44.92 15.64
CA MET A 337 6.42 -45.25 15.98
C MET A 337 6.04 -46.70 15.65
N GLU A 338 6.53 -47.23 14.52
CA GLU A 338 6.38 -48.65 14.15
C GLU A 338 7.02 -49.56 15.22
N ASP A 339 8.17 -49.18 15.78
CA ASP A 339 8.89 -49.94 16.80
C ASP A 339 8.32 -49.79 18.22
N MET A 340 7.79 -48.62 18.59
CA MET A 340 7.45 -48.27 19.99
C MET A 340 5.95 -48.27 20.31
N GLY A 341 5.07 -48.34 19.32
CA GLY A 341 3.61 -48.41 19.50
C GLY A 341 2.94 -47.17 20.14
N VAL A 342 1.66 -47.32 20.50
CA VAL A 342 0.65 -46.25 20.74
C VAL A 342 0.94 -45.26 21.89
N ARG A 343 2.02 -45.40 22.68
CA ARG A 343 2.29 -44.49 23.83
C ARG A 343 2.81 -43.10 23.43
N VAL A 344 3.25 -42.90 22.19
CA VAL A 344 3.63 -41.59 21.63
C VAL A 344 2.45 -40.61 21.65
N ALA A 345 1.21 -41.10 21.57
CA ALA A 345 0.01 -40.26 21.60
C ALA A 345 -0.14 -39.38 22.87
N ARG A 346 0.54 -39.73 23.99
CA ARG A 346 0.53 -38.90 25.21
C ARG A 346 1.33 -37.61 25.07
N LEU A 347 2.32 -37.56 24.18
CA LEU A 347 3.10 -36.35 23.90
C LEU A 347 2.28 -35.31 23.13
N PHE A 348 1.31 -35.75 22.33
CA PHE A 348 0.47 -34.90 21.46
C PHE A 348 -0.94 -34.72 22.01
N ASN A 349 -1.05 -34.38 23.31
CA ASN A 349 -2.33 -34.03 23.92
C ASN A 349 -2.79 -32.64 23.45
N LYS A 350 -4.10 -32.34 23.57
CA LYS A 350 -4.69 -31.03 23.21
C LYS A 350 -3.96 -29.85 23.88
N TYR A 351 -3.37 -30.07 25.06
CA TYR A 351 -2.59 -29.06 25.78
C TYR A 351 -1.23 -28.78 25.13
N THR A 352 -0.54 -29.80 24.61
CA THR A 352 0.73 -29.63 23.90
C THR A 352 0.53 -28.90 22.57
N LEU A 353 -0.57 -29.20 21.87
CA LEU A 353 -0.97 -28.48 20.65
C LEU A 353 -1.34 -27.02 20.94
N ALA A 354 -2.10 -26.76 22.02
CA ALA A 354 -2.44 -25.39 22.43
C ALA A 354 -1.21 -24.59 22.86
N ALA A 355 -0.27 -25.21 23.57
CA ALA A 355 1.00 -24.57 23.96
C ALA A 355 1.86 -24.23 22.73
N GLY A 356 1.93 -25.11 21.73
CA GLY A 356 2.62 -24.83 20.46
C GLY A 356 1.99 -23.66 19.69
N ALA A 357 0.65 -23.61 19.62
CA ALA A 357 -0.06 -22.50 18.99
C ALA A 357 0.16 -21.17 19.72
N LEU A 358 0.17 -21.18 21.06
CA LEU A 358 0.49 -20.00 21.87
C LEU A 358 1.93 -19.54 21.70
N ALA A 359 2.89 -20.47 21.66
CA ALA A 359 4.30 -20.16 21.43
C ALA A 359 4.52 -19.56 20.04
N LEU A 360 3.86 -20.08 19.01
CA LEU A 360 3.89 -19.53 17.66
C LEU A 360 3.27 -18.12 17.62
N GLY A 361 2.10 -17.93 18.24
CA GLY A 361 1.46 -16.62 18.35
C GLY A 361 2.32 -15.59 19.11
N ALA A 362 2.95 -16.00 20.20
CA ALA A 362 3.87 -15.15 20.96
C ALA A 362 5.14 -14.81 20.17
N PHE A 363 5.69 -15.75 19.40
CA PHE A 363 6.82 -15.53 18.51
C PHE A 363 6.49 -14.52 17.40
N LEU A 364 5.34 -14.68 16.74
CA LEU A 364 4.85 -13.73 15.72
C LEU A 364 4.65 -12.33 16.29
N ALA A 365 4.12 -12.21 17.52
CA ALA A 365 3.98 -10.93 18.21
C ALA A 365 5.33 -10.31 18.61
N TRP A 366 6.27 -11.14 19.08
CA TRP A 366 7.62 -10.71 19.47
C TRP A 366 8.43 -10.22 18.26
N GLN A 367 8.34 -10.88 17.11
CA GLN A 367 8.99 -10.46 15.86
C GLN A 367 8.47 -9.09 15.38
N GLY A 368 7.17 -8.82 15.53
CA GLY A 368 6.59 -7.50 15.27
C GLY A 368 7.13 -6.38 16.17
N SER A 369 7.79 -6.71 17.29
CA SER A 369 8.25 -5.78 18.31
C SER A 369 9.76 -5.52 18.36
N THR A 370 10.57 -6.27 17.61
CA THR A 370 12.05 -6.27 17.74
C THR A 370 12.85 -5.84 16.50
N GLY A 371 12.20 -5.44 15.39
CA GLY A 371 12.90 -4.91 14.20
C GLY A 371 13.22 -3.40 14.25
N GLU A 372 14.02 -2.90 13.31
CA GLU A 372 14.33 -1.45 13.12
C GLU A 372 13.06 -0.59 13.14
N MET A 373 12.03 -1.14 12.53
CA MET A 373 10.71 -0.58 12.39
C MET A 373 9.98 -0.37 13.75
N ALA A 374 10.37 -1.10 14.81
CA ALA A 374 9.90 -0.88 16.18
C ALA A 374 10.72 0.18 16.93
N VAL A 375 11.98 0.40 16.53
CA VAL A 375 12.84 1.50 17.00
C VAL A 375 12.29 2.82 16.47
N TYR A 376 12.05 2.92 15.15
CA TYR A 376 11.43 4.10 14.53
C TYR A 376 10.04 4.36 15.10
N ALA A 377 9.25 3.32 15.39
CA ALA A 377 7.95 3.50 16.03
C ALA A 377 8.06 4.07 17.46
N ARG A 378 9.18 3.88 18.17
CA ARG A 378 9.43 4.56 19.46
C ARG A 378 9.90 6.00 19.26
N GLN A 379 10.79 6.23 18.31
CA GLN A 379 11.29 7.58 17.99
C GLN A 379 10.18 8.48 17.47
N ALA A 380 9.36 8.00 16.52
CA ALA A 380 8.23 8.75 15.99
C ALA A 380 7.19 9.14 17.06
N ARG A 381 7.11 8.44 18.20
CA ARG A 381 6.22 8.83 19.32
C ARG A 381 6.69 10.08 20.07
N LEU A 382 7.94 10.51 19.88
CA LEU A 382 8.46 11.77 20.41
C LEU A 382 7.83 13.01 19.74
N PHE A 383 7.16 12.82 18.59
CA PHE A 383 6.37 13.87 17.96
C PHE A 383 5.30 14.39 18.94
N ASP A 384 5.34 15.70 19.19
CA ASP A 384 4.47 16.42 20.10
C ASP A 384 3.48 17.31 19.34
N GLY A 385 2.20 16.99 19.49
CA GLY A 385 1.13 17.75 18.87
C GLY A 385 0.95 19.16 19.45
N GLN A 386 1.43 19.44 20.67
CA GLN A 386 1.37 20.79 21.24
C GLN A 386 2.34 21.74 20.54
N ASN A 387 3.56 21.28 20.24
CA ASN A 387 4.53 22.05 19.47
C ASN A 387 4.02 22.30 18.04
N ALA A 388 3.50 21.25 17.39
CA ALA A 388 2.86 21.40 16.08
C ALA A 388 1.70 22.41 16.13
N LEU A 389 0.85 22.36 17.17
CA LEU A 389 -0.24 23.31 17.33
C LEU A 389 0.29 24.75 17.49
N ALA A 390 1.38 24.95 18.23
CA ALA A 390 2.01 26.25 18.39
C ALA A 390 2.58 26.81 17.07
N TYR A 391 3.24 25.98 16.25
CA TYR A 391 3.70 26.37 14.92
C TYR A 391 2.55 26.78 14.01
N ALA A 392 1.48 25.98 13.98
CA ALA A 392 0.30 26.28 13.18
C ALA A 392 -0.38 27.58 13.65
N ALA A 393 -0.53 27.77 14.96
CA ALA A 393 -1.09 28.97 15.56
C ALA A 393 -0.26 30.23 15.24
N GLN A 394 1.07 30.11 15.26
CA GLN A 394 1.95 31.22 14.88
C GLN A 394 1.69 31.64 13.44
N LEU A 395 1.78 30.71 12.49
CA LEU A 395 1.58 31.01 11.07
C LEU A 395 0.20 31.59 10.78
N SER A 396 -0.82 31.14 11.50
CA SER A 396 -2.22 31.53 11.31
C SER A 396 -2.66 32.75 12.12
N ALA A 397 -1.75 33.37 12.89
CA ALA A 397 -2.09 34.52 13.70
C ALA A 397 -2.36 35.78 12.84
N PRO A 398 -3.39 36.58 13.17
CA PRO A 398 -3.72 37.81 12.44
C PRO A 398 -2.57 38.83 12.33
N GLU A 399 -1.64 38.81 13.28
CA GLU A 399 -0.47 39.69 13.34
C GLU A 399 0.46 39.54 12.12
N TRP A 400 0.42 38.37 11.45
CA TRP A 400 1.17 38.13 10.23
C TRP A 400 0.52 38.77 9.00
N GLN A 401 -0.66 39.40 9.11
CA GLN A 401 -1.35 40.06 8.00
C GLN A 401 -1.66 39.14 6.79
N GLY A 402 -1.82 37.83 7.06
CA GLY A 402 -2.12 36.81 6.06
C GLY A 402 -0.88 36.30 5.34
N ARG A 403 -1.04 35.28 4.49
CA ARG A 403 0.11 34.64 3.79
C ARG A 403 -0.12 34.55 2.29
N ALA A 404 -0.89 35.49 1.74
CA ALA A 404 -1.24 35.47 0.33
C ALA A 404 -0.19 36.09 -0.58
N LEU A 405 -0.23 35.74 -1.86
CA LEU A 405 0.53 36.46 -2.89
C LEU A 405 0.19 37.96 -2.82
N GLY A 406 1.21 38.81 -2.81
CA GLY A 406 1.05 40.26 -2.62
C GLY A 406 0.96 40.74 -1.17
N SER A 407 0.79 39.86 -0.19
CA SER A 407 0.72 40.24 1.23
C SER A 407 2.11 40.41 1.87
N GLN A 408 2.22 41.27 2.89
CA GLN A 408 3.46 41.42 3.67
C GLN A 408 3.81 40.13 4.43
N GLY A 409 2.81 39.39 4.88
CA GLY A 409 3.02 38.20 5.68
C GLY A 409 3.51 36.98 4.92
N LEU A 410 3.40 36.94 3.59
CA LEU A 410 4.01 35.87 2.79
C LEU A 410 5.53 35.84 2.99
N GLY A 411 6.19 36.99 2.82
CA GLY A 411 7.64 37.12 3.00
C GLY A 411 8.06 36.85 4.43
N ALA A 412 7.35 37.44 5.40
CA ALA A 412 7.63 37.23 6.82
C ALA A 412 7.48 35.75 7.23
N SER A 413 6.46 35.06 6.71
CA SER A 413 6.27 33.62 6.96
C SER A 413 7.39 32.79 6.37
N ALA A 414 7.85 33.13 5.16
CA ALA A 414 8.99 32.44 4.54
C ALA A 414 10.28 32.61 5.36
N GLU A 415 10.57 33.82 5.83
CA GLU A 415 11.70 34.11 6.72
C GLU A 415 11.60 33.35 8.04
N TRP A 416 10.40 33.31 8.64
CA TRP A 416 10.18 32.58 9.89
C TRP A 416 10.37 31.07 9.72
N ILE A 417 9.84 30.47 8.64
CA ILE A 417 10.04 29.04 8.34
C ILE A 417 11.53 28.75 8.11
N ALA A 418 12.25 29.60 7.38
CA ALA A 418 13.68 29.46 7.16
C ALA A 418 14.47 29.49 8.48
N ALA A 419 14.12 30.41 9.39
CA ALA A 419 14.69 30.49 10.73
C ALA A 419 14.38 29.22 11.56
N GLN A 420 13.19 28.62 11.40
CA GLN A 420 12.90 27.33 12.03
C GLN A 420 13.74 26.20 11.43
N PHE A 421 13.91 26.14 10.10
CA PHE A 421 14.75 25.14 9.45
C PHE A 421 16.20 25.22 9.93
N GLU A 422 16.75 26.43 10.04
CA GLU A 422 18.08 26.67 10.59
C GLU A 422 18.17 26.26 12.06
N ALA A 423 17.22 26.68 12.90
CA ALA A 423 17.19 26.34 14.33
C ALA A 423 17.07 24.82 14.57
N LEU A 424 16.41 24.11 13.65
CA LEU A 424 16.29 22.65 13.66
C LEU A 424 17.46 21.94 12.97
N GLY A 425 18.49 22.66 12.52
CA GLY A 425 19.73 22.08 12.01
C GLY A 425 19.68 21.54 10.58
N LEU A 426 18.71 21.97 9.76
CA LEU A 426 18.71 21.66 8.32
C LEU A 426 19.72 22.53 7.57
N GLN A 427 20.30 22.00 6.49
CA GLN A 427 21.17 22.77 5.60
C GLN A 427 20.35 23.58 4.58
N PRO A 428 20.82 24.76 4.14
CA PRO A 428 20.16 25.53 3.10
C PRO A 428 20.24 24.83 1.74
N ALA A 429 19.11 24.77 1.03
CA ALA A 429 18.96 24.03 -0.22
C ALA A 429 18.40 24.85 -1.39
N GLY A 430 18.17 26.15 -1.16
CA GLY A 430 17.70 27.11 -2.13
C GLY A 430 18.82 27.74 -2.99
N GLU A 431 18.46 28.80 -3.68
CA GLU A 431 19.34 29.53 -4.58
C GLU A 431 20.51 30.16 -3.81
N SER A 432 21.69 30.17 -4.43
CA SER A 432 22.91 30.75 -3.86
C SER A 432 23.26 30.24 -2.45
N SER A 433 22.90 28.99 -2.14
CA SER A 433 23.07 28.38 -0.80
C SER A 433 22.31 29.07 0.32
N THR A 434 21.18 29.70 -0.01
CA THR A 434 20.20 30.20 0.98
C THR A 434 19.09 29.16 1.20
N TYR A 435 18.15 29.41 2.11
CA TYR A 435 16.94 28.58 2.19
C TYR A 435 15.90 28.95 1.13
N PHE A 436 16.11 29.99 0.32
CA PHE A 436 15.07 30.53 -0.55
C PHE A 436 15.26 30.13 -2.01
N GLN A 437 14.17 29.70 -2.64
CA GLN A 437 14.05 29.66 -4.10
C GLN A 437 12.92 30.60 -4.50
N VAL A 438 13.20 31.63 -5.30
CA VAL A 438 12.19 32.67 -5.59
C VAL A 438 11.66 32.48 -7.00
N ARG A 439 10.39 32.07 -7.10
CA ARG A 439 9.71 31.97 -8.40
C ARG A 439 8.86 33.20 -8.66
N LYS A 440 8.81 33.60 -9.93
CA LYS A 440 8.01 34.75 -10.39
C LYS A 440 6.61 34.26 -10.72
N ARG A 441 5.61 34.83 -10.06
CA ARG A 441 4.19 34.45 -10.24
C ARG A 441 3.42 35.63 -10.82
N ASP A 442 2.56 35.30 -11.78
CA ASP A 442 1.58 36.22 -12.33
C ASP A 442 0.21 35.81 -11.78
N PHE A 443 -0.56 36.75 -11.26
CA PHE A 443 -1.90 36.51 -10.73
C PHE A 443 -2.75 37.78 -10.84
N GLU A 444 -4.08 37.64 -10.76
CA GLU A 444 -4.96 38.80 -10.72
C GLU A 444 -5.21 39.25 -9.28
N SER A 445 -5.15 40.56 -9.08
CA SER A 445 -5.54 41.23 -7.86
C SER A 445 -6.83 42.00 -8.10
N LEU A 446 -7.75 41.95 -7.13
CA LEU A 446 -9.00 42.69 -7.17
C LEU A 446 -8.88 43.92 -6.24
N PRO A 447 -8.68 45.14 -6.75
CA PRO A 447 -8.62 46.34 -5.92
C PRO A 447 -10.01 46.80 -5.45
N GLN A 448 -11.08 46.33 -6.10
CA GLN A 448 -12.47 46.58 -5.73
C GLN A 448 -13.27 45.27 -5.75
N ALA A 449 -14.33 45.19 -4.93
CA ALA A 449 -15.20 44.02 -4.93
C ALA A 449 -15.96 43.92 -6.28
N PRO A 450 -16.07 42.73 -6.87
CA PRO A 450 -16.92 42.50 -8.04
C PRO A 450 -18.36 42.94 -7.80
N ALA A 451 -19.03 43.36 -8.87
CA ALA A 451 -20.42 43.80 -8.82
C ALA A 451 -21.27 43.03 -9.82
N LEU A 452 -22.44 42.54 -9.39
CA LEU A 452 -23.44 41.91 -10.23
C LEU A 452 -24.80 42.56 -9.97
N ARG A 453 -25.47 42.97 -11.04
CA ARG A 453 -26.83 43.51 -11.02
C ARG A 453 -27.71 42.71 -11.95
N VAL A 454 -28.94 42.46 -11.51
CA VAL A 454 -29.98 41.75 -12.27
C VAL A 454 -31.23 42.61 -12.22
N ASP A 455 -31.75 43.03 -13.38
CA ASP A 455 -32.88 43.96 -13.54
C ASP A 455 -32.79 45.21 -12.65
N GLY A 456 -31.57 45.73 -12.50
CA GLY A 456 -31.28 46.91 -11.67
C GLY A 456 -31.13 46.63 -10.16
N ARG A 457 -31.44 45.42 -9.68
CA ARG A 457 -31.15 45.00 -8.29
C ARG A 457 -29.69 44.59 -8.17
N ALA A 458 -28.97 45.18 -7.22
CA ALA A 458 -27.63 44.71 -6.85
C ALA A 458 -27.69 43.42 -6.04
N LEU A 459 -26.85 42.46 -6.41
CA LEU A 459 -26.65 41.21 -5.68
C LEU A 459 -25.48 41.35 -4.69
N THR A 460 -25.47 40.49 -3.69
CA THR A 460 -24.51 40.53 -2.58
C THR A 460 -23.31 39.64 -2.88
N TYR A 461 -22.13 40.26 -2.99
CA TYR A 461 -20.87 39.55 -3.16
C TYR A 461 -20.58 38.61 -1.98
N ARG A 462 -20.05 37.40 -2.24
CA ARG A 462 -19.82 36.30 -1.26
C ARG A 462 -21.10 35.69 -0.64
N GLN A 463 -22.28 36.01 -1.17
CA GLN A 463 -23.55 35.37 -0.80
C GLN A 463 -24.31 34.90 -2.04
N ASP A 464 -24.61 35.84 -2.95
CA ASP A 464 -25.34 35.58 -4.18
C ASP A 464 -24.39 35.20 -5.33
N PHE A 465 -23.17 35.76 -5.35
CA PHE A 465 -22.16 35.51 -6.38
C PHE A 465 -20.71 35.74 -5.90
N VAL A 466 -19.75 35.13 -6.60
CA VAL A 466 -18.30 35.31 -6.41
C VAL A 466 -17.54 35.27 -7.73
N GLU A 467 -16.28 35.72 -7.72
CA GLU A 467 -15.36 35.62 -8.84
C GLU A 467 -15.14 34.17 -9.29
N PHE A 468 -14.97 33.96 -10.60
CA PHE A 468 -14.66 32.66 -11.16
C PHE A 468 -13.14 32.49 -11.30
N ALA A 469 -12.58 31.46 -10.64
CA ALA A 469 -11.19 31.06 -10.83
C ALA A 469 -11.08 30.03 -11.96
N GLY A 470 -10.80 30.53 -13.17
CA GLY A 470 -10.60 29.72 -14.37
C GLY A 470 -9.14 29.70 -14.84
N PRO A 471 -8.81 28.91 -15.88
CA PRO A 471 -7.48 28.87 -16.48
C PRO A 471 -7.04 30.23 -17.04
N TYR A 472 -7.98 31.11 -17.39
CA TYR A 472 -7.67 32.42 -17.98
C TYR A 472 -8.07 33.56 -17.06
N ARG A 473 -7.52 34.72 -17.39
CA ARG A 473 -7.82 36.01 -16.80
C ARG A 473 -9.32 36.32 -16.89
N ASN A 474 -9.85 36.95 -15.85
CA ASN A 474 -11.28 37.13 -15.63
C ASN A 474 -11.59 38.57 -15.22
N LEU A 475 -11.34 39.52 -16.12
CA LEU A 475 -11.49 40.95 -15.85
C LEU A 475 -12.44 41.60 -16.86
N GLY A 476 -13.06 42.71 -16.45
CA GLY A 476 -13.82 43.57 -17.34
C GLY A 476 -15.27 43.77 -16.93
N GLU A 477 -16.03 44.40 -17.82
CA GLU A 477 -17.42 44.77 -17.59
C GLU A 477 -18.29 44.33 -18.76
N ALA A 478 -19.47 43.82 -18.45
CA ALA A 478 -20.44 43.38 -19.44
C ALA A 478 -21.87 43.66 -18.97
N ALA A 479 -22.74 44.02 -19.90
CA ALA A 479 -24.16 44.16 -19.67
C ALA A 479 -24.95 43.66 -20.88
N GLY A 480 -26.01 42.91 -20.63
CA GLY A 480 -26.83 42.32 -21.69
C GLY A 480 -27.96 41.44 -21.15
N GLU A 481 -28.74 40.86 -22.07
CA GLU A 481 -29.79 39.91 -21.72
C GLU A 481 -29.18 38.57 -21.29
N VAL A 482 -29.76 37.95 -20.26
CA VAL A 482 -29.32 36.65 -19.77
C VAL A 482 -29.91 35.54 -20.65
N ARG A 483 -29.04 34.67 -21.15
CA ARG A 483 -29.40 33.49 -21.96
C ARG A 483 -28.86 32.23 -21.31
N LEU A 484 -29.75 31.28 -21.02
CA LEU A 484 -29.36 29.92 -20.62
C LEU A 484 -28.77 29.20 -21.83
N VAL A 485 -27.57 28.65 -21.68
CA VAL A 485 -26.94 27.76 -22.67
C VAL A 485 -26.40 26.54 -21.94
N THR A 486 -26.78 25.36 -22.43
CA THR A 486 -26.28 24.09 -21.90
C THR A 486 -25.94 23.13 -23.04
N PHE A 487 -24.93 22.30 -22.80
CA PHE A 487 -24.29 21.47 -23.81
C PHE A 487 -24.42 20.00 -23.42
N GLY A 488 -24.75 19.15 -24.41
CA GLY A 488 -24.45 17.74 -24.33
C GLY A 488 -22.96 17.48 -24.54
N ALA A 489 -22.57 16.20 -24.60
CA ALA A 489 -21.17 15.85 -24.88
C ALA A 489 -20.75 16.38 -26.27
N LEU A 490 -19.80 17.32 -26.33
CA LEU A 490 -19.34 17.88 -27.61
C LEU A 490 -18.17 17.07 -28.18
N ARG A 491 -18.27 16.70 -29.44
CA ARG A 491 -17.24 15.96 -30.16
C ARG A 491 -16.08 16.87 -30.51
N ARG A 492 -14.90 16.57 -29.95
CA ARG A 492 -13.65 17.26 -30.26
C ARG A 492 -13.05 16.71 -31.57
N VAL A 493 -12.68 17.60 -32.50
CA VAL A 493 -12.05 17.25 -33.78
C VAL A 493 -10.70 17.96 -33.91
N GLY A 494 -9.67 17.22 -34.34
CA GLY A 494 -8.30 17.71 -34.51
C GLY A 494 -7.43 17.50 -33.27
N THR A 495 -6.16 17.15 -33.49
CA THR A 495 -5.17 16.87 -32.43
C THR A 495 -4.50 18.14 -31.92
N TRP A 496 -3.95 18.96 -32.82
CA TRP A 496 -3.18 20.17 -32.47
C TRP A 496 -4.02 21.45 -32.41
N ASN A 497 -5.12 21.50 -33.16
CA ASN A 497 -6.04 22.63 -33.21
C ASN A 497 -7.46 22.11 -32.97
N ALA A 498 -7.66 21.60 -31.76
CA ALA A 498 -8.90 20.99 -31.37
C ALA A 498 -10.05 21.99 -31.46
N SER A 499 -11.10 21.61 -32.19
CA SER A 499 -12.30 22.42 -32.39
C SER A 499 -13.54 21.57 -32.14
N TYR A 500 -14.63 22.23 -31.77
CA TYR A 500 -15.93 21.62 -31.58
C TYR A 500 -16.85 22.06 -32.73
N PRO A 501 -17.14 21.18 -33.71
CA PRO A 501 -17.96 21.56 -34.87
C PRO A 501 -19.33 22.11 -34.48
N ALA A 502 -19.92 21.60 -33.39
CA ALA A 502 -21.21 22.05 -32.85
C ALA A 502 -21.22 23.53 -32.42
N LEU A 503 -20.07 24.11 -32.10
CA LEU A 503 -19.95 25.51 -31.70
C LEU A 503 -19.79 26.47 -32.89
N LYS A 504 -19.56 25.93 -34.09
CA LYS A 504 -19.26 26.74 -35.26
C LYS A 504 -20.48 27.56 -35.69
N GLY A 505 -20.33 28.89 -35.67
CA GLY A 505 -21.38 29.83 -36.09
C GLY A 505 -22.34 30.23 -34.97
N LEU A 506 -22.10 29.76 -33.73
CA LEU A 506 -22.74 30.35 -32.56
C LEU A 506 -22.14 31.73 -32.29
N ASP A 507 -23.01 32.67 -31.95
CA ASP A 507 -22.67 34.04 -31.59
C ASP A 507 -23.75 34.53 -30.63
N PHE A 508 -23.35 34.86 -29.40
CA PHE A 508 -24.23 35.42 -28.38
C PHE A 508 -24.10 36.94 -28.27
N GLY A 509 -23.29 37.59 -29.11
CA GLY A 509 -23.12 39.03 -29.14
C GLY A 509 -22.77 39.61 -27.78
N THR A 510 -23.63 40.49 -27.26
CA THR A 510 -23.48 41.11 -25.94
C THR A 510 -24.25 40.39 -24.83
N ASP A 511 -24.90 39.25 -25.11
CA ASP A 511 -25.67 38.50 -24.12
C ASP A 511 -24.76 37.98 -23.00
N ILE A 512 -25.33 37.88 -21.80
CA ILE A 512 -24.70 37.24 -20.65
C ILE A 512 -25.15 35.78 -20.62
N VAL A 513 -24.19 34.86 -20.77
CA VAL A 513 -24.49 33.43 -20.90
C VAL A 513 -24.51 32.76 -19.54
N LEU A 514 -25.65 32.17 -19.17
CA LEU A 514 -25.80 31.34 -17.98
C LEU A 514 -25.50 29.88 -18.33
N VAL A 515 -24.50 29.29 -17.66
CA VAL A 515 -24.13 27.87 -17.80
C VAL A 515 -24.31 27.12 -16.49
N LEU A 516 -24.67 25.84 -16.59
CA LEU A 516 -24.98 24.98 -15.45
C LEU A 516 -23.78 24.20 -14.92
N SER A 517 -22.61 24.30 -15.56
CA SER A 517 -21.39 23.61 -15.16
C SER A 517 -20.16 24.46 -15.47
N PRO A 518 -19.14 24.45 -14.60
CA PRO A 518 -17.87 25.11 -14.87
C PRO A 518 -17.17 24.61 -16.15
N TRP A 519 -17.38 23.34 -16.51
CA TRP A 519 -16.76 22.75 -17.68
C TRP A 519 -17.21 23.41 -18.98
N ASP A 520 -18.45 23.91 -19.00
CA ASP A 520 -19.05 24.54 -20.18
C ASP A 520 -18.43 25.89 -20.50
N VAL A 521 -17.83 26.56 -19.52
CA VAL A 521 -17.08 27.82 -19.70
C VAL A 521 -15.96 27.64 -20.74
N ARG A 522 -15.35 26.44 -20.81
CA ARG A 522 -14.30 26.14 -21.79
C ARG A 522 -14.81 26.16 -23.23
N TYR A 523 -16.07 25.79 -23.47
CA TYR A 523 -16.66 25.83 -24.81
C TYR A 523 -16.90 27.27 -25.27
N LEU A 524 -17.30 28.14 -24.34
CA LEU A 524 -17.60 29.53 -24.62
C LEU A 524 -16.37 30.37 -24.97
N GLN A 525 -15.14 29.90 -24.69
CA GLN A 525 -13.90 30.61 -25.07
C GLN A 525 -13.80 30.89 -26.56
N SER A 526 -14.40 30.05 -27.39
CA SER A 526 -14.39 30.18 -28.86
C SER A 526 -15.64 30.82 -29.45
N VAL A 527 -16.62 31.16 -28.61
CA VAL A 527 -17.93 31.67 -29.02
C VAL A 527 -18.09 33.10 -28.52
N PRO A 528 -18.38 34.09 -29.38
CA PRO A 528 -18.57 35.48 -28.93
C PRO A 528 -19.71 35.61 -27.93
N HIS A 529 -19.48 36.33 -26.82
CA HIS A 529 -20.46 36.62 -25.75
C HIS A 529 -20.05 37.85 -24.92
N GLY A 530 -20.98 38.44 -24.17
CA GLY A 530 -20.69 39.59 -23.30
C GLY A 530 -20.04 39.20 -21.97
N GLY A 531 -20.56 38.17 -21.30
CA GLY A 531 -20.04 37.66 -20.03
C GLY A 531 -20.69 36.33 -19.67
N VAL A 532 -20.25 35.69 -18.57
CA VAL A 532 -20.72 34.34 -18.19
C VAL A 532 -21.12 34.26 -16.71
N LEU A 533 -22.27 33.66 -16.45
CA LEU A 533 -22.71 33.26 -15.11
C LEU A 533 -22.63 31.75 -15.00
N VAL A 534 -21.97 31.24 -13.96
CA VAL A 534 -21.78 29.81 -13.74
C VAL A 534 -22.52 29.40 -12.48
N VAL A 535 -23.41 28.43 -12.57
CA VAL A 535 -24.15 27.93 -11.39
C VAL A 535 -23.24 27.06 -10.55
N SER A 536 -23.05 27.41 -9.27
CA SER A 536 -22.26 26.61 -8.33
C SER A 536 -22.97 25.30 -7.97
N ASP A 537 -22.25 24.20 -8.00
CA ASP A 537 -22.67 22.89 -7.50
C ASP A 537 -22.39 22.70 -5.99
N ASP A 538 -21.52 23.55 -5.43
CA ASP A 538 -21.11 23.53 -4.03
C ASP A 538 -21.49 24.85 -3.33
N PRO A 539 -22.32 24.82 -2.28
CA PRO A 539 -22.64 26.00 -1.46
C PRO A 539 -21.40 26.65 -0.82
N ALA A 540 -20.35 25.87 -0.52
CA ALA A 540 -19.13 26.40 0.08
C ALA A 540 -18.37 27.34 -0.87
N ARG A 541 -18.62 27.26 -2.19
CA ARG A 541 -17.97 28.10 -3.21
C ARG A 541 -18.15 29.59 -2.95
N MET A 542 -19.31 30.01 -2.43
CA MET A 542 -19.59 31.42 -2.12
C MET A 542 -18.67 31.97 -1.01
N GLN A 543 -18.07 31.08 -0.20
CA GLN A 543 -17.17 31.41 0.89
C GLN A 543 -15.70 31.11 0.57
N GLN A 544 -15.38 30.41 -0.51
CA GLN A 544 -14.01 30.06 -0.87
C GLN A 544 -13.29 31.24 -1.55
N ARG A 545 -12.01 31.42 -1.22
CA ARG A 545 -11.10 32.34 -1.92
C ARG A 545 -10.18 31.52 -2.80
N LEU A 546 -9.88 32.02 -4.00
CA LEU A 546 -9.02 31.32 -4.95
C LEU A 546 -8.06 32.33 -5.59
N THR A 547 -6.82 31.91 -5.83
CA THR A 547 -5.88 32.70 -6.63
C THR A 547 -6.35 32.71 -8.08
N LEU A 548 -6.58 33.89 -8.63
CA LEU A 548 -7.05 34.10 -9.99
C LEU A 548 -5.90 34.06 -11.01
N SER A 549 -6.18 33.52 -12.20
CA SER A 549 -5.19 33.36 -13.27
C SER A 549 -4.91 34.67 -13.98
N ALA A 550 -3.64 34.96 -14.26
CA ALA A 550 -3.24 36.08 -15.12
C ALA A 550 -3.17 35.71 -16.62
N ALA A 551 -3.49 34.46 -17.00
CA ALA A 551 -3.23 33.98 -18.36
C ALA A 551 -4.15 34.64 -19.40
N ASP A 552 -3.56 35.18 -20.46
CA ASP A 552 -4.33 35.85 -21.50
C ASP A 552 -5.35 34.89 -22.14
N PRO A 553 -6.66 35.23 -22.13
CA PRO A 553 -7.70 34.41 -22.74
C PRO A 553 -7.61 34.39 -24.26
N THR A 554 -6.81 35.29 -24.86
CA THR A 554 -6.62 35.40 -26.29
C THR A 554 -5.33 34.73 -26.73
N THR A 555 -5.41 33.96 -27.82
CA THR A 555 -4.25 33.32 -28.45
C THR A 555 -4.20 33.69 -29.93
N THR A 556 -3.07 34.25 -30.36
CA THR A 556 -2.81 34.50 -31.79
C THR A 556 -2.29 33.22 -32.45
N LEU A 557 -3.05 32.70 -33.41
CA LEU A 557 -2.69 31.50 -34.17
C LEU A 557 -1.48 31.79 -35.07
N PHE A 558 -0.35 31.14 -34.77
CA PHE A 558 0.93 31.34 -35.44
C PHE A 558 0.80 31.28 -36.98
N GLY A 559 1.36 32.26 -37.68
CA GLY A 559 1.38 32.32 -39.14
C GLY A 559 0.06 32.71 -39.82
N THR A 560 -1.03 32.92 -39.06
CA THR A 560 -2.35 33.27 -39.64
C THR A 560 -2.80 34.71 -39.37
N GLY A 561 -2.21 35.37 -38.36
CA GLY A 561 -2.64 36.70 -37.90
C GLY A 561 -4.04 36.72 -37.26
N ARG A 562 -4.68 35.55 -37.07
CA ARG A 562 -6.01 35.43 -36.44
C ARG A 562 -5.84 35.23 -34.94
N THR A 563 -6.58 36.00 -34.15
CA THR A 563 -6.68 35.81 -32.69
C THR A 563 -7.97 35.07 -32.39
N VAL A 564 -7.88 34.06 -31.52
CA VAL A 564 -9.02 33.30 -31.01
C VAL A 564 -9.05 33.47 -29.50
N GLY A 565 -10.25 33.46 -28.91
CA GLY A 565 -10.45 33.80 -27.50
C GLY A 565 -10.94 35.24 -27.34
N GLN A 566 -11.56 35.52 -26.20
CA GLN A 566 -12.03 36.85 -25.85
C GLN A 566 -11.93 37.07 -24.35
N ASP A 567 -11.76 38.33 -23.97
CA ASP A 567 -11.76 38.76 -22.56
C ASP A 567 -13.21 39.06 -22.18
N ALA A 568 -13.80 38.21 -21.34
CA ALA A 568 -15.19 38.35 -20.91
C ALA A 568 -15.29 37.96 -19.43
N PRO A 569 -15.95 38.78 -18.58
CA PRO A 569 -16.01 38.50 -17.16
C PRO A 569 -16.93 37.31 -16.87
N VAL A 570 -16.51 36.48 -15.93
CA VAL A 570 -17.13 35.23 -15.50
C VAL A 570 -17.33 35.25 -13.98
N VAL A 571 -18.52 34.93 -13.50
CA VAL A 571 -18.77 34.84 -12.06
C VAL A 571 -19.53 33.56 -11.72
N TRP A 572 -19.25 33.00 -10.55
CA TRP A 572 -20.10 31.98 -9.95
C TRP A 572 -21.31 32.64 -9.32
N ILE A 573 -22.48 32.01 -9.46
CA ILE A 573 -23.71 32.42 -8.77
C ILE A 573 -24.23 31.27 -7.89
N SER A 574 -24.94 31.64 -6.82
CA SER A 574 -25.58 30.67 -5.93
C SER A 574 -26.72 29.92 -6.64
N PRO A 575 -27.06 28.69 -6.23
CA PRO A 575 -28.21 27.97 -6.77
C PRO A 575 -29.52 28.77 -6.66
N GLU A 576 -29.71 29.53 -5.57
CA GLU A 576 -30.89 30.37 -5.36
C GLU A 576 -30.94 31.54 -6.35
N THR A 577 -29.78 32.13 -6.65
CA THR A 577 -29.67 33.18 -7.68
C THR A 577 -29.93 32.62 -9.07
N ALA A 578 -29.43 31.42 -9.36
CA ALA A 578 -29.67 30.72 -10.61
C ALA A 578 -31.16 30.38 -10.80
N ASP A 579 -31.82 29.85 -9.77
CA ASP A 579 -33.25 29.57 -9.77
C ASP A 579 -34.08 30.84 -10.02
N ALA A 580 -33.71 31.96 -9.39
CA ALA A 580 -34.38 33.24 -9.60
C ALA A 580 -34.26 33.74 -11.05
N LEU A 581 -33.07 33.61 -11.66
CA LEU A 581 -32.84 33.95 -13.08
C LEU A 581 -33.64 33.05 -14.03
N LEU A 582 -33.64 31.73 -13.77
CA LEU A 582 -34.34 30.76 -14.60
C LEU A 582 -35.86 30.91 -14.51
N ALA A 583 -36.38 31.24 -13.33
CA ALA A 583 -37.81 31.42 -13.10
C ALA A 583 -38.39 32.55 -13.96
N ALA A 584 -37.61 33.61 -14.25
CA ALA A 584 -38.00 34.69 -15.16
C ALA A 584 -38.22 34.18 -16.61
N GLY A 585 -37.47 33.16 -17.03
CA GLY A 585 -37.64 32.45 -18.30
C GLY A 585 -38.63 31.27 -18.24
N GLY A 586 -39.32 31.05 -17.12
CA GLY A 586 -40.28 29.96 -16.95
C GLY A 586 -39.66 28.57 -16.75
N LEU A 587 -38.42 28.49 -16.25
CA LEU A 587 -37.71 27.24 -15.95
C LEU A 587 -37.27 27.21 -14.48
N SER A 588 -37.16 26.02 -13.89
CA SER A 588 -36.42 25.81 -12.65
C SER A 588 -35.01 25.27 -12.91
N LEU A 589 -34.10 25.40 -11.94
CA LEU A 589 -32.74 24.84 -12.04
C LEU A 589 -32.77 23.32 -12.23
N ALA A 590 -33.68 22.63 -11.52
CA ALA A 590 -33.87 21.18 -11.66
C ALA A 590 -34.30 20.79 -13.08
N GLU A 591 -35.21 21.55 -13.70
CA GLU A 591 -35.63 21.31 -15.09
C GLU A 591 -34.51 21.64 -16.08
N ALA A 592 -33.72 22.68 -15.83
CA ALA A 592 -32.59 23.05 -16.67
C ALA A 592 -31.48 21.98 -16.62
N GLN A 593 -31.21 21.41 -15.44
CA GLN A 593 -30.30 20.28 -15.25
C GLN A 593 -30.84 19.00 -15.91
N ALA A 594 -32.12 18.68 -15.71
CA ALA A 594 -32.73 17.52 -16.39
C ALA A 594 -32.68 17.65 -17.92
N LYS A 595 -32.87 18.86 -18.46
CA LYS A 595 -32.69 19.14 -19.88
C LYS A 595 -31.26 18.93 -20.35
N ARG A 596 -30.26 19.40 -19.59
CA ARG A 596 -28.83 19.14 -19.86
C ARG A 596 -28.56 17.64 -19.95
N ASP A 597 -29.00 16.88 -18.95
CA ASP A 597 -28.71 15.45 -18.85
C ASP A 597 -29.39 14.63 -19.96
N ALA A 598 -30.46 15.17 -20.54
CA ALA A 598 -31.16 14.57 -21.69
C ALA A 598 -30.51 14.88 -23.05
N LEU A 599 -29.55 15.81 -23.13
CA LEU A 599 -28.91 16.17 -24.40
C LEU A 599 -27.98 15.07 -24.92
N GLY A 600 -28.11 14.77 -26.20
CA GLY A 600 -27.21 13.88 -26.93
C GLY A 600 -25.86 14.51 -27.26
N THR A 601 -25.02 13.75 -27.98
CA THR A 601 -23.73 14.26 -28.47
C THR A 601 -23.93 15.39 -29.50
N ASP A 602 -23.14 16.45 -29.39
CA ASP A 602 -23.21 17.66 -30.23
C ASP A 602 -24.55 18.44 -30.18
N GLU A 603 -25.44 18.13 -29.23
CA GLU A 603 -26.68 18.87 -29.01
C GLU A 603 -26.49 20.04 -28.03
N ILE A 604 -27.14 21.17 -28.31
CA ILE A 604 -27.05 22.41 -27.53
C ILE A 604 -28.46 22.94 -27.30
N PHE A 605 -28.81 23.19 -26.05
CA PHE A 605 -30.08 23.83 -25.68
C PHE A 605 -29.83 25.28 -25.26
N GLN A 606 -30.69 26.18 -25.76
CA GLN A 606 -30.60 27.61 -25.49
C GLN A 606 -31.98 28.17 -25.16
N ALA A 607 -32.07 29.06 -24.17
CA ALA A 607 -33.30 29.77 -23.83
C ALA A 607 -32.99 31.21 -23.38
N ALA A 608 -33.70 32.20 -23.93
CA ALA A 608 -33.64 33.57 -23.44
C ALA A 608 -34.45 33.69 -22.14
N LEU A 609 -33.89 34.35 -21.12
CA LEU A 609 -34.53 34.50 -19.81
C LEU A 609 -35.18 35.87 -19.62
N HIS A 610 -35.10 36.76 -20.64
CA HIS A 610 -35.71 38.11 -20.63
C HIS A 610 -35.33 38.98 -19.43
N THR A 611 -34.20 38.67 -18.82
CA THR A 611 -33.64 39.34 -17.66
C THR A 611 -32.40 40.10 -18.11
N GLN A 612 -32.21 41.34 -17.65
CA GLN A 612 -31.00 42.11 -17.93
C GLN A 612 -30.01 41.94 -16.79
N ALA A 613 -28.78 41.53 -17.10
CA ALA A 613 -27.70 41.50 -16.12
C ALA A 613 -26.60 42.50 -16.50
N ALA A 614 -25.92 43.01 -15.48
CA ALA A 614 -24.70 43.78 -15.63
C ALA A 614 -23.69 43.28 -14.61
N LEU A 615 -22.52 42.85 -15.07
CA LEU A 615 -21.45 42.36 -14.21
C LEU A 615 -20.14 43.13 -14.46
N SER A 616 -19.40 43.36 -13.38
CA SER A 616 -18.10 44.04 -13.40
C SER A 616 -17.16 43.28 -12.48
N VAL A 617 -16.02 42.86 -13.02
CA VAL A 617 -14.90 42.27 -12.28
C VAL A 617 -13.70 43.21 -12.44
N PRO A 618 -13.58 44.23 -11.56
CA PRO A 618 -12.48 45.17 -11.61
C PRO A 618 -11.23 44.52 -11.02
N GLY A 619 -10.16 44.42 -11.82
CA GLY A 619 -8.90 43.82 -11.39
C GLY A 619 -7.71 44.27 -12.21
N GLU A 620 -6.52 43.93 -11.70
CA GLU A 620 -5.24 44.18 -12.35
C GLU A 620 -4.38 42.92 -12.33
N VAL A 621 -3.58 42.74 -13.37
CA VAL A 621 -2.63 41.63 -13.45
C VAL A 621 -1.33 42.05 -12.77
N VAL A 622 -1.03 41.42 -11.64
CA VAL A 622 0.27 41.54 -11.00
C VAL A 622 1.23 40.61 -11.72
N THR A 623 2.28 41.16 -12.33
CA THR A 623 3.26 40.39 -13.10
C THR A 623 4.56 40.22 -12.31
N LYS A 624 5.18 39.05 -12.47
CA LYS A 624 6.48 38.67 -11.94
C LYS A 624 6.64 38.89 -10.44
N PHE A 625 5.57 38.69 -9.67
CA PHE A 625 5.60 38.79 -8.23
C PHE A 625 6.55 37.74 -7.63
N PRO A 626 7.50 38.11 -6.74
CA PRO A 626 8.41 37.15 -6.12
C PRO A 626 7.68 36.30 -5.08
N ALA A 627 7.47 35.02 -5.38
CA ALA A 627 6.93 34.02 -4.47
C ALA A 627 8.08 33.13 -3.95
N PRO A 628 8.50 33.31 -2.68
CA PRO A 628 9.59 32.52 -2.12
C PRO A 628 9.10 31.11 -1.74
N HIS A 629 9.86 30.09 -2.09
CA HIS A 629 9.81 28.77 -1.48
C HIS A 629 10.95 28.65 -0.47
N VAL A 630 10.74 27.88 0.61
CA VAL A 630 11.74 27.63 1.64
C VAL A 630 12.16 26.16 1.59
N LEU A 631 13.44 25.92 1.28
CA LEU A 631 14.01 24.60 1.04
C LEU A 631 15.09 24.30 2.09
N GLY A 632 14.88 23.25 2.88
CA GLY A 632 15.83 22.73 3.86
C GLY A 632 16.25 21.30 3.54
N PHE A 633 17.53 21.00 3.69
CA PHE A 633 18.12 19.71 3.32
C PHE A 633 18.68 18.99 4.54
N LEU A 634 18.28 17.74 4.71
CA LEU A 634 18.86 16.81 5.67
C LEU A 634 19.68 15.77 4.89
N PRO A 635 21.03 15.82 4.96
CA PRO A 635 21.87 14.89 4.22
C PRO A 635 21.69 13.45 4.70
N GLY A 636 21.64 12.52 3.75
CA GLY A 636 21.79 11.09 4.02
C GLY A 636 23.20 10.77 4.51
N VAL A 637 23.33 9.75 5.36
CA VAL A 637 24.62 9.33 5.91
C VAL A 637 25.25 8.27 5.01
N SER A 638 26.25 8.69 4.24
CA SER A 638 27.12 7.81 3.45
C SER A 638 28.17 7.14 4.34
N SER A 639 27.76 6.21 5.20
CA SER A 639 28.73 5.43 5.99
C SER A 639 29.27 4.26 5.15
N SER A 640 30.57 4.00 5.15
CA SER A 640 31.18 2.93 4.33
C SER A 640 30.71 1.49 4.64
N GLN A 641 29.85 1.30 5.66
CA GLN A 641 29.19 0.04 6.00
C GLN A 641 27.72 -0.05 5.53
N PHE A 642 27.08 1.07 5.13
CA PHE A 642 25.69 1.17 4.65
C PHE A 642 25.49 2.29 3.59
N GLY A 643 26.56 2.66 2.88
CA GLY A 643 26.64 3.89 2.09
C GLY A 643 26.12 3.74 0.66
N GLY A 644 25.83 4.89 0.03
CA GLY A 644 25.48 4.98 -1.40
C GLY A 644 24.01 5.17 -1.73
N LEU A 645 23.17 5.57 -0.76
CA LEU A 645 21.82 6.11 -1.03
C LEU A 645 21.74 7.60 -0.69
N ASP A 646 22.85 8.25 -0.36
CA ASP A 646 22.87 9.68 -0.08
C ASP A 646 22.59 10.54 -1.32
N ASP A 647 22.69 9.94 -2.51
CA ASP A 647 22.22 10.42 -3.81
C ASP A 647 20.76 10.02 -4.11
N HIS A 648 20.05 9.34 -3.21
CA HIS A 648 18.59 9.18 -3.29
C HIS A 648 17.90 10.24 -2.43
N LEU A 649 16.79 10.77 -2.94
CA LEU A 649 16.11 11.91 -2.37
C LEU A 649 14.64 11.62 -2.08
N LEU A 650 14.24 11.84 -0.83
CA LEU A 650 12.85 11.97 -0.44
C LEU A 650 12.49 13.44 -0.35
N VAL A 651 11.35 13.83 -0.94
CA VAL A 651 10.89 15.21 -0.89
C VAL A 651 9.60 15.29 -0.08
N VAL A 652 9.64 16.09 0.99
CA VAL A 652 8.48 16.37 1.84
C VAL A 652 8.02 17.80 1.55
N LEU A 653 6.81 17.95 1.02
CA LEU A 653 6.21 19.20 0.58
C LEU A 653 5.13 19.63 1.57
N ALA A 654 5.08 20.92 1.89
CA ALA A 654 3.92 21.53 2.56
C ALA A 654 3.68 22.94 2.00
N GLN A 655 2.42 23.25 1.68
CA GLN A 655 2.04 24.58 1.26
C GLN A 655 1.94 25.50 2.47
N TYR A 656 2.42 26.74 2.38
CA TYR A 656 2.30 27.70 3.48
C TYR A 656 1.52 28.97 3.13
N ASP A 657 1.35 29.29 1.86
CA ASP A 657 0.65 30.50 1.41
C ASP A 657 -0.88 30.37 1.52
N ALA A 658 -1.61 31.41 1.13
CA ALA A 658 -3.06 31.44 1.08
C ALA A 658 -3.51 32.17 -0.20
N PRO A 659 -4.76 32.02 -0.64
CA PRO A 659 -5.26 32.81 -1.77
C PRO A 659 -5.33 34.31 -1.41
N PRO A 660 -5.09 35.22 -2.37
CA PRO A 660 -5.31 36.66 -2.19
C PRO A 660 -6.73 36.99 -1.72
N LEU A 661 -6.85 38.02 -0.88
CA LEU A 661 -8.13 38.51 -0.40
C LEU A 661 -8.69 39.57 -1.34
N ALA A 662 -10.00 39.53 -1.58
CA ALA A 662 -10.70 40.61 -2.23
C ALA A 662 -11.04 41.72 -1.20
N PRO A 663 -11.35 42.95 -1.65
CA PRO A 663 -11.64 44.06 -0.74
C PRO A 663 -12.91 43.78 0.07
N GLY A 664 -12.82 43.96 1.38
CA GLY A 664 -13.91 43.65 2.31
C GLY A 664 -14.01 42.19 2.72
N ASP A 665 -13.15 41.29 2.22
CA ASP A 665 -13.03 39.94 2.75
C ASP A 665 -12.54 39.94 4.22
N ALA A 666 -13.04 38.97 4.98
CA ALA A 666 -12.53 38.69 6.32
C ALA A 666 -11.10 38.14 6.26
N PHE A 667 -10.35 38.31 7.36
CA PHE A 667 -9.05 37.67 7.52
C PHE A 667 -9.15 36.16 7.30
N LEU A 668 -8.22 35.63 6.51
CA LEU A 668 -8.16 34.23 6.15
C LEU A 668 -6.91 33.59 6.76
N ALA A 669 -7.12 32.78 7.80
CA ALA A 669 -6.03 32.20 8.58
C ALA A 669 -5.37 31.01 7.87
N ASN A 670 -6.13 30.27 7.06
CA ASN A 670 -5.75 29.00 6.41
C ASN A 670 -5.02 28.06 7.39
N ALA A 671 -5.60 27.90 8.58
CA ALA A 671 -4.95 27.25 9.70
C ALA A 671 -4.80 25.74 9.48
N ASN A 672 -5.87 25.07 9.05
CA ASN A 672 -5.85 23.64 8.75
C ASN A 672 -5.40 23.38 7.32
N ASP A 673 -5.87 24.13 6.34
CA ASP A 673 -5.53 23.95 4.92
C ASP A 673 -4.00 23.85 4.74
N ASN A 674 -3.26 24.87 5.19
CA ASN A 674 -1.84 25.01 4.86
C ASN A 674 -0.94 25.04 6.11
N ALA A 675 -1.27 25.86 7.13
CA ALA A 675 -0.40 26.02 8.30
C ALA A 675 -0.19 24.71 9.08
N SER A 676 -1.19 23.83 9.13
CA SER A 676 -1.08 22.51 9.77
C SER A 676 -0.07 21.58 9.08
N GLY A 677 0.05 21.64 7.76
CA GLY A 677 1.01 20.83 6.99
C GLY A 677 2.45 21.24 7.30
N VAL A 678 2.71 22.55 7.31
CA VAL A 678 4.02 23.12 7.69
C VAL A 678 4.34 22.82 9.15
N ALA A 679 3.35 22.93 10.05
CA ALA A 679 3.53 22.61 11.45
C ALA A 679 3.91 21.13 11.68
N VAL A 680 3.27 20.20 10.96
CA VAL A 680 3.64 18.78 11.01
C VAL A 680 5.04 18.57 10.44
N MET A 681 5.41 19.26 9.37
CA MET A 681 6.77 19.22 8.82
C MET A 681 7.82 19.67 9.84
N LEU A 682 7.63 20.83 10.47
CA LEU A 682 8.57 21.37 11.46
C LEU A 682 8.74 20.44 12.67
N GLU A 683 7.63 19.93 13.20
CA GLU A 683 7.67 19.01 14.34
C GLU A 683 8.24 17.63 13.97
N LEU A 684 8.05 17.19 12.73
CA LEU A 684 8.71 16.01 12.19
C LEU A 684 10.23 16.21 12.15
N ILE A 685 10.71 17.34 11.60
CA ILE A 685 12.15 17.66 11.53
C ILE A 685 12.75 17.66 12.95
N ARG A 686 12.10 18.33 13.90
CA ARG A 686 12.50 18.34 15.32
C ARG A 686 12.61 16.91 15.87
N THR A 687 11.62 16.07 15.59
CA THR A 687 11.58 14.67 16.04
C THR A 687 12.72 13.84 15.44
N LEU A 688 13.04 14.01 14.15
CA LEU A 688 14.18 13.33 13.52
C LEU A 688 15.49 13.70 14.21
N GLN A 689 15.72 15.00 14.42
CA GLN A 689 16.95 15.53 15.02
C GLN A 689 17.11 15.12 16.48
N GLU A 690 16.08 15.32 17.31
CA GLU A 690 16.14 14.98 18.74
C GLU A 690 16.29 13.47 18.98
N SER A 691 15.66 12.64 18.13
CA SER A 691 15.77 11.19 18.24
C SER A 691 17.12 10.63 17.79
N GLY A 692 18.00 11.47 17.24
CA GLY A 692 19.28 11.07 16.66
C GLY A 692 19.13 10.23 15.40
N TYR A 693 18.00 10.36 14.67
CA TYR A 693 17.76 9.60 13.46
C TYR A 693 18.70 10.05 12.34
N GLN A 694 19.38 9.08 11.75
CA GLN A 694 20.31 9.28 10.64
C GLN A 694 19.74 8.60 9.39
N PRO A 695 19.19 9.36 8.43
CA PRO A 695 18.63 8.77 7.22
C PRO A 695 19.76 8.26 6.31
N TYR A 696 19.49 7.20 5.54
CA TYR A 696 20.37 6.75 4.46
C TYR A 696 20.12 7.55 3.19
N ARG A 697 18.84 7.79 2.88
CA ARG A 697 18.42 8.70 1.80
C ARG A 697 18.46 10.14 2.26
N SER A 698 18.90 11.05 1.41
CA SER A 698 18.77 12.46 1.70
C SER A 698 17.29 12.87 1.73
N ILE A 699 16.93 13.83 2.59
CA ILE A 699 15.56 14.34 2.68
C ILE A 699 15.56 15.84 2.39
N LEU A 700 14.77 16.26 1.40
CA LEU A 700 14.50 17.66 1.08
C LEU A 700 13.13 18.05 1.64
N PHE A 701 13.12 19.02 2.54
CA PHE A 701 11.91 19.65 3.05
C PHE A 701 11.64 20.93 2.28
N VAL A 702 10.43 21.06 1.72
CA VAL A 702 10.04 22.22 0.91
C VAL A 702 8.74 22.79 1.44
N ALA A 703 8.82 23.96 2.07
CA ALA A 703 7.64 24.78 2.32
C ALA A 703 7.44 25.71 1.12
N TYR A 704 6.40 25.49 0.32
CA TYR A 704 6.18 26.22 -0.94
C TYR A 704 5.02 27.21 -0.86
N SER A 705 5.12 28.27 -1.67
CA SER A 705 4.05 29.24 -1.94
C SER A 705 3.69 29.25 -3.44
N GLY A 706 2.75 30.09 -3.84
CA GLY A 706 2.37 30.27 -5.23
C GLY A 706 1.17 29.45 -5.66
N GLU A 707 0.22 29.20 -4.76
CA GLU A 707 -1.05 28.52 -5.05
C GLU A 707 -1.77 29.11 -6.28
N GLY A 708 -2.55 28.28 -6.99
CA GLY A 708 -3.37 28.69 -8.12
C GLY A 708 -2.79 28.21 -9.45
N LEU A 709 -2.72 29.12 -10.42
CA LEU A 709 -2.40 28.79 -11.82
C LEU A 709 -1.07 29.44 -12.26
N GLU A 710 -0.29 28.76 -13.09
CA GLU A 710 0.93 29.25 -13.76
C GLU A 710 0.70 29.17 -15.28
N GLY A 711 0.59 30.31 -15.96
CA GLY A 711 0.29 30.33 -17.40
C GLY A 711 -1.04 29.65 -17.77
N GLY A 712 -2.00 29.64 -16.82
CA GLY A 712 -3.32 29.04 -16.97
C GLY A 712 -3.41 27.55 -16.66
N GLU A 713 -2.29 26.93 -16.26
CA GLU A 713 -2.24 25.56 -15.79
C GLU A 713 -2.16 25.50 -14.26
N PRO A 714 -2.85 24.55 -13.59
CA PRO A 714 -2.72 24.36 -12.14
C PRO A 714 -1.26 24.17 -11.74
N VAL A 715 -0.81 24.95 -10.74
CA VAL A 715 0.47 24.67 -10.09
C VAL A 715 0.34 23.30 -9.46
N ARG A 716 1.08 22.32 -9.99
CA ARG A 716 1.21 20.99 -9.39
C ARG A 716 2.41 21.02 -8.45
N PRO A 717 2.20 21.09 -7.13
CA PRO A 717 3.31 21.20 -6.18
C PRO A 717 4.23 19.98 -6.20
N ARG A 718 3.70 18.85 -6.67
CA ARG A 718 4.44 17.59 -6.81
C ARG A 718 5.38 17.54 -8.03
N ASP A 719 5.52 18.62 -8.80
CA ASP A 719 6.56 18.77 -9.83
C ASP A 719 7.87 19.24 -9.16
N VAL A 720 8.55 18.28 -8.55
CA VAL A 720 9.77 18.48 -7.76
C VAL A 720 10.94 18.91 -8.61
N SER A 721 10.93 18.57 -9.91
CA SER A 721 11.92 19.02 -10.88
C SER A 721 12.17 20.54 -10.82
N LYS A 722 11.12 21.34 -10.57
CA LYS A 722 11.20 22.80 -10.45
C LYS A 722 11.93 23.24 -9.17
N PHE A 723 11.75 22.54 -8.06
CA PHE A 723 12.46 22.83 -6.80
C PHE A 723 13.95 22.46 -6.88
N LEU A 724 14.26 21.34 -7.54
CA LEU A 724 15.65 20.89 -7.72
C LEU A 724 16.47 21.82 -8.64
N GLN A 725 15.81 22.64 -9.47
CA GLN A 725 16.49 23.67 -10.27
C GLN A 725 17.02 24.85 -9.43
N ALA A 726 16.70 24.95 -8.13
CA ALA A 726 17.21 26.00 -7.24
C ALA A 726 18.75 26.03 -7.19
N LYS A 727 19.39 24.87 -7.39
CA LYS A 727 20.84 24.74 -7.38
C LYS A 727 21.31 23.96 -8.62
N PRO A 728 22.27 24.50 -9.40
CA PRO A 728 22.86 23.77 -10.52
C PRO A 728 23.40 22.41 -10.07
N GLY A 729 23.05 21.35 -10.79
CA GLY A 729 23.49 19.99 -10.50
C GLY A 729 22.64 19.22 -9.49
N PHE A 730 21.73 19.86 -8.73
CA PHE A 730 20.88 19.15 -7.74
C PHE A 730 19.98 18.12 -8.42
N ALA A 731 19.31 18.51 -9.52
CA ALA A 731 18.42 17.63 -10.29
C ALA A 731 19.12 16.43 -10.94
N THR A 732 20.44 16.52 -11.17
CA THR A 732 21.25 15.43 -11.75
C THR A 732 22.01 14.64 -10.70
N ALA A 733 22.17 15.19 -9.49
CA ALA A 733 22.91 14.57 -8.40
C ALA A 733 22.04 13.64 -7.56
N PHE A 734 20.71 13.67 -7.73
CA PHE A 734 19.80 12.87 -6.92
C PHE A 734 18.74 12.14 -7.73
N THR A 735 18.46 10.90 -7.32
CA THR A 735 17.30 10.11 -7.77
C THR A 735 16.14 10.33 -6.80
N VAL A 736 15.00 10.83 -7.27
CA VAL A 736 13.84 11.10 -6.41
C VAL A 736 13.04 9.81 -6.20
N ASP A 737 13.07 9.29 -4.97
CA ASP A 737 12.44 8.00 -4.62
C ASP A 737 10.99 8.15 -4.17
N GLY A 738 10.60 9.33 -3.69
CA GLY A 738 9.27 9.57 -3.17
C GLY A 738 8.98 11.03 -2.87
N ILE A 739 7.78 11.46 -3.23
CA ILE A 739 7.26 12.80 -3.00
C ILE A 739 6.06 12.70 -2.06
N ILE A 740 6.14 13.38 -0.92
CA ILE A 740 5.15 13.33 0.17
C ILE A 740 4.59 14.74 0.36
N GLU A 741 3.32 14.93 0.06
CA GLU A 741 2.62 16.21 0.27
C GLU A 741 1.82 16.18 1.58
N LEU A 742 2.07 17.16 2.44
CA LEU A 742 1.41 17.34 3.73
C LEU A 742 0.45 18.53 3.67
N ARG A 743 -0.85 18.29 3.85
CA ARG A 743 -1.89 19.34 3.84
C ARG A 743 -3.05 18.94 4.74
N GLY A 744 -3.74 19.87 5.41
CA GLY A 744 -4.97 19.54 6.13
C GLY A 744 -4.83 18.59 7.34
N LEU A 745 -3.71 18.56 8.06
CA LEU A 745 -3.39 17.59 9.12
C LEU A 745 -3.75 18.06 10.55
N GLY A 746 -4.57 19.10 10.69
CA GLY A 746 -4.91 19.72 11.96
C GLY A 746 -6.15 19.17 12.67
N SER A 747 -7.03 18.46 11.98
CA SER A 747 -8.33 18.02 12.51
C SER A 747 -8.74 16.63 12.03
N GLY A 748 -9.65 15.96 12.74
CA GLY A 748 -10.24 14.69 12.32
C GLY A 748 -9.68 13.43 13.00
N GLY A 749 -10.08 12.26 12.49
CA GLY A 749 -9.84 10.96 13.16
C GLY A 749 -9.20 9.86 12.31
N GLU A 750 -9.07 10.07 11.01
CA GLU A 750 -8.58 9.11 10.03
C GLU A 750 -7.66 9.81 9.03
N LEU A 751 -6.58 9.15 8.62
CA LEU A 751 -5.65 9.67 7.63
C LEU A 751 -6.17 9.37 6.22
N LEU A 752 -6.33 10.39 5.39
CA LEU A 752 -6.65 10.23 3.97
C LEU A 752 -5.34 10.19 3.17
N LEU A 753 -5.25 9.20 2.28
CA LEU A 753 -4.08 8.99 1.43
C LEU A 753 -4.49 9.06 -0.04
N ASP A 754 -4.05 10.11 -0.72
CA ASP A 754 -4.12 10.19 -2.18
C ASP A 754 -2.94 9.41 -2.77
N VAL A 755 -3.24 8.19 -3.23
CA VAL A 755 -2.28 7.24 -3.78
C VAL A 755 -2.24 7.27 -5.32
N SER A 756 -2.81 8.30 -5.95
CA SER A 756 -2.84 8.45 -7.41
C SER A 756 -1.45 8.34 -8.05
N GLY A 757 -0.39 8.71 -7.32
CA GLY A 757 1.00 8.61 -7.76
C GLY A 757 1.74 7.31 -7.41
N SER A 758 1.35 6.56 -6.36
CA SER A 758 2.00 5.28 -6.02
C SER A 758 1.30 4.46 -4.92
N GLN A 759 0.95 3.21 -5.26
CA GLN A 759 0.39 2.24 -4.31
C GLN A 759 1.41 1.75 -3.26
N ARG A 760 2.72 1.77 -3.57
CA ARG A 760 3.80 1.33 -2.67
C ARG A 760 3.95 2.30 -1.50
N LEU A 761 4.05 3.59 -1.79
CA LEU A 761 4.02 4.66 -0.77
C LEU A 761 2.75 4.58 0.08
N GLY A 762 1.59 4.36 -0.54
CA GLY A 762 0.32 4.17 0.17
C GLY A 762 0.39 3.07 1.22
N GLN A 763 0.97 1.91 0.88
CA GLN A 763 1.15 0.81 1.84
C GLN A 763 2.05 1.18 3.01
N VAL A 764 3.14 1.92 2.79
CA VAL A 764 4.06 2.35 3.85
C VAL A 764 3.33 3.26 4.85
N PHE A 765 2.59 4.25 4.36
CA PHE A 765 1.82 5.15 5.21
C PHE A 765 0.68 4.44 5.97
N GLU A 766 -0.01 3.49 5.34
CA GLU A 766 -1.01 2.66 6.02
C GLU A 766 -0.42 1.78 7.12
N GLN A 767 0.76 1.20 6.88
CA GLN A 767 1.45 0.39 7.88
C GLN A 767 1.92 1.26 9.05
N ALA A 768 2.46 2.44 8.76
CA ALA A 768 2.85 3.43 9.77
C ALA A 768 1.64 3.88 10.61
N ALA A 769 0.52 4.22 9.96
CA ALA A 769 -0.73 4.59 10.62
C ALA A 769 -1.24 3.45 11.52
N ARG A 770 -1.31 2.21 11.01
CA ARG A 770 -1.72 1.04 11.80
C ARG A 770 -0.86 0.84 13.04
N ARG A 771 0.46 0.98 12.92
CA ARG A 771 1.40 0.89 14.05
C ARG A 771 1.24 2.01 15.07
N MET A 772 0.78 3.17 14.63
CA MET A 772 0.42 4.31 15.48
C MET A 772 -1.04 4.29 15.95
N ARG A 773 -1.77 3.18 15.74
CA ARG A 773 -3.18 3.01 16.11
C ARG A 773 -4.10 4.06 15.48
N LEU A 774 -3.76 4.46 14.26
CA LEU A 774 -4.50 5.39 13.44
C LEU A 774 -5.12 4.63 12.26
N LYS A 775 -6.38 4.94 11.94
CA LYS A 775 -7.00 4.45 10.71
C LYS A 775 -6.49 5.26 9.52
N ALA A 776 -6.28 4.61 8.40
CA ALA A 776 -5.93 5.27 7.14
C ALA A 776 -6.83 4.72 6.03
N ARG A 777 -7.29 5.60 5.15
CA ARG A 777 -8.13 5.29 4.00
C ARG A 777 -7.48 5.85 2.75
N ARG A 778 -7.45 5.06 1.68
CA ARG A 778 -7.09 5.54 0.35
C ARG A 778 -8.28 6.24 -0.28
N GLU A 779 -8.04 7.38 -0.91
CA GLU A 779 -9.04 7.94 -1.82
C GLU A 779 -9.10 7.06 -3.08
N GLU A 780 -10.32 6.73 -3.50
CA GLU A 780 -10.57 5.99 -4.74
C GLU A 780 -10.30 6.95 -5.91
N ALA A 781 -9.04 7.06 -6.33
CA ALA A 781 -8.75 7.69 -7.60
C ALA A 781 -9.27 6.78 -8.73
N PRO A 782 -10.12 7.26 -9.66
CA PRO A 782 -10.42 6.50 -10.85
C PRO A 782 -9.11 6.22 -11.59
N ILE A 783 -8.89 4.97 -11.98
CA ILE A 783 -7.73 4.60 -12.81
C ILE A 783 -7.97 5.21 -14.18
N ASP A 784 -7.38 6.37 -14.43
CA ASP A 784 -7.48 7.04 -15.72
C ASP A 784 -6.37 6.53 -16.66
N LEU A 785 -6.76 5.56 -17.51
CA LEU A 785 -5.89 4.99 -18.54
C LEU A 785 -5.54 6.00 -19.65
N SER A 786 -6.19 7.18 -19.71
CA SER A 786 -5.88 8.22 -20.70
C SER A 786 -4.52 8.91 -20.45
N ILE A 787 -4.03 8.89 -19.21
CA ILE A 787 -2.73 9.43 -18.80
C ILE A 787 -1.55 8.72 -19.49
N VAL A 788 -1.76 7.49 -19.98
CA VAL A 788 -0.75 6.73 -20.75
C VAL A 788 -0.59 7.28 -22.18
N PHE A 789 -1.58 8.02 -22.70
CA PHE A 789 -1.65 8.42 -24.11
C PHE A 789 -1.77 9.95 -24.34
N GLU A 790 -1.85 10.77 -23.29
CA GLU A 790 -1.91 12.23 -23.42
C GLU A 790 -0.50 12.86 -23.48
N GLU A 791 -0.23 13.62 -24.55
CA GLU A 791 0.94 14.51 -24.62
C GLU A 791 0.79 15.59 -23.54
N ARG A 792 1.69 15.58 -22.56
CA ARG A 792 1.73 16.57 -21.46
C ARG A 792 2.15 17.94 -22.00
N SER A 793 1.54 19.01 -21.49
CA SER A 793 1.90 20.39 -21.81
C SER A 793 3.37 20.69 -21.48
N ARG A 794 4.01 21.65 -22.17
CA ARG A 794 5.39 22.10 -21.87
C ARG A 794 5.58 22.63 -20.43
N TYR A 795 4.48 22.99 -19.74
CA TYR A 795 4.48 23.42 -18.34
C TYR A 795 4.21 22.28 -17.35
N GLN A 796 3.82 21.11 -17.85
CA GLN A 796 3.62 19.89 -17.09
C GLN A 796 4.92 19.07 -17.15
N GLY A 797 5.85 19.39 -16.25
CA GLY A 797 7.03 18.55 -15.99
C GLY A 797 6.57 17.15 -15.58
N GLY A 798 7.07 16.14 -16.27
CA GLY A 798 6.79 14.74 -15.94
C GLY A 798 7.82 14.22 -14.96
N ASP A 799 7.53 14.30 -13.67
CA ASP A 799 8.26 13.47 -12.70
C ASP A 799 7.69 12.05 -12.76
N GLU A 800 8.56 11.08 -13.05
CA GLU A 800 8.26 9.64 -12.99
C GLU A 800 8.29 9.12 -11.53
N ALA A 801 8.68 9.97 -10.57
CA ALA A 801 8.86 9.60 -9.18
C ALA A 801 7.51 9.29 -8.48
N PRO A 802 7.45 8.24 -7.65
CA PRO A 802 6.28 7.91 -6.82
C PRO A 802 5.80 9.09 -5.96
N GLN A 803 4.49 9.36 -5.95
CA GLN A 803 3.91 10.47 -5.19
C GLN A 803 2.77 10.03 -4.26
N ILE A 804 2.63 10.71 -3.11
CA ILE A 804 1.51 10.51 -2.19
C ILE A 804 1.08 11.84 -1.55
N GLY A 805 -0.22 12.09 -1.55
CA GLY A 805 -0.85 13.14 -0.74
C GLY A 805 -1.30 12.57 0.60
N VAL A 806 -0.99 13.28 1.68
CA VAL A 806 -1.32 12.87 3.05
C VAL A 806 -2.15 13.96 3.71
N TYR A 807 -3.42 13.64 3.98
CA TYR A 807 -4.41 14.61 4.42
C TYR A 807 -5.19 14.15 5.65
N GLY A 808 -5.71 15.10 6.43
CA GLY A 808 -6.78 14.83 7.39
C GLY A 808 -8.13 14.72 6.68
N PRO A 809 -9.19 14.24 7.34
CA PRO A 809 -10.52 14.28 6.78
C PRO A 809 -11.12 15.68 6.92
N GLU A 810 -12.05 16.03 6.04
CA GLU A 810 -12.85 17.27 6.08
C GLU A 810 -12.07 18.58 5.86
N TRP A 811 -10.76 18.53 5.60
CA TRP A 811 -9.96 19.75 5.38
C TRP A 811 -10.46 20.56 4.19
N GLU A 812 -10.89 19.90 3.10
CA GLU A 812 -11.42 20.56 1.90
C GLU A 812 -12.71 21.34 2.16
N SER A 813 -13.56 20.85 3.06
CA SER A 813 -14.89 21.44 3.32
C SER A 813 -14.85 22.86 3.88
N VAL A 814 -13.73 23.21 4.53
CA VAL A 814 -13.48 24.54 5.08
C VAL A 814 -12.27 25.22 4.44
N SER A 815 -11.56 24.54 3.53
CA SER A 815 -10.34 25.04 2.89
C SER A 815 -10.61 26.38 2.20
N ARG A 816 -9.72 27.35 2.42
CA ARG A 816 -9.78 28.71 1.84
C ARG A 816 -11.06 29.48 2.20
N THR A 817 -11.68 29.17 3.34
CA THR A 817 -12.83 29.90 3.91
C THR A 817 -12.46 30.53 5.26
N PRO A 818 -13.19 31.54 5.78
CA PRO A 818 -12.90 32.16 7.06
C PRO A 818 -13.12 31.18 8.22
N GLN A 819 -13.85 30.08 7.97
CA GLN A 819 -14.04 29.01 8.94
C GLN A 819 -12.76 28.19 9.14
N ASP A 820 -11.76 28.26 8.26
CA ASP A 820 -10.46 27.61 8.46
C ASP A 820 -9.56 28.37 9.45
N ALA A 821 -10.01 28.38 10.70
CA ALA A 821 -9.44 29.15 11.80
C ALA A 821 -8.64 28.27 12.78
N PRO A 822 -7.69 28.85 13.53
CA PRO A 822 -6.81 28.11 14.44
C PRO A 822 -7.55 27.29 15.50
N GLU A 823 -8.74 27.70 15.90
CA GLU A 823 -9.57 27.06 16.92
C GLU A 823 -10.08 25.68 16.49
N ARG A 824 -10.06 25.38 15.18
CA ARG A 824 -10.42 24.05 14.66
C ARG A 824 -9.28 23.04 14.74
N LEU A 825 -8.06 23.51 15.00
CA LEU A 825 -6.89 22.64 15.12
C LEU A 825 -6.91 21.90 16.45
N SER A 826 -6.49 20.64 16.42
CA SER A 826 -6.37 19.81 17.60
C SER A 826 -4.94 19.30 17.74
N ALA A 827 -4.29 19.62 18.86
CA ALA A 827 -3.01 19.01 19.23
C ALA A 827 -3.09 17.46 19.21
N GLY A 828 -4.24 16.89 19.59
CA GLY A 828 -4.45 15.43 19.55
C GLY A 828 -4.57 14.86 18.13
N ALA A 829 -5.10 15.63 17.17
CA ALA A 829 -5.10 15.23 15.76
C ALA A 829 -3.70 15.35 15.16
N LEU A 830 -3.05 16.51 15.34
CA LEU A 830 -1.67 16.78 14.92
C LEU A 830 -0.70 15.72 15.46
N ALA A 831 -0.79 15.35 16.73
CA ALA A 831 0.04 14.29 17.31
C ALA A 831 -0.18 12.93 16.65
N ARG A 832 -1.44 12.54 16.42
CA ARG A 832 -1.74 11.22 15.82
C ARG A 832 -1.27 11.13 14.38
N PHE A 833 -1.58 12.15 13.57
CA PHE A 833 -1.18 12.19 12.17
C PHE A 833 0.34 12.36 12.04
N GLY A 834 0.93 13.31 12.77
CA GLY A 834 2.37 13.57 12.75
C GLY A 834 3.21 12.36 13.16
N ARG A 835 2.78 11.56 14.14
CA ARG A 835 3.45 10.29 14.51
C ARG A 835 3.44 9.26 13.38
N ALA A 836 2.32 9.16 12.65
CA ALA A 836 2.19 8.25 11.52
C ALA A 836 3.06 8.70 10.34
N VAL A 837 3.02 10.00 10.00
CA VAL A 837 3.85 10.61 8.96
C VAL A 837 5.34 10.46 9.29
N THR A 838 5.73 10.77 10.54
CA THR A 838 7.13 10.66 10.99
C THR A 838 7.64 9.22 10.88
N LEU A 839 6.83 8.24 11.30
CA LEU A 839 7.22 6.83 11.15
C LEU A 839 7.36 6.43 9.67
N ALA A 840 6.45 6.88 8.80
CA ALA A 840 6.53 6.61 7.37
C ALA A 840 7.80 7.22 6.76
N VAL A 841 8.12 8.49 7.08
CA VAL A 841 9.34 9.17 6.61
C VAL A 841 10.61 8.51 7.14
N MET A 842 10.66 8.12 8.43
CA MET A 842 11.77 7.34 8.98
C MET A 842 11.92 5.97 8.30
N THR A 843 10.81 5.35 7.90
CA THR A 843 10.84 4.06 7.20
C THR A 843 11.32 4.22 5.76
N LEU A 844 10.92 5.28 5.07
CA LEU A 844 11.33 5.57 3.70
C LEU A 844 12.77 6.08 3.62
N GLY A 845 13.21 6.86 4.61
CA GLY A 845 14.57 7.39 4.66
C GLY A 845 15.63 6.33 4.95
N ARG A 846 15.20 5.12 5.31
CA ARG A 846 16.00 3.92 5.51
C ARG A 846 15.98 3.07 4.25
#